data_AF-A0A960GYY9-F1
#
_entry.id   AF-A0A960GYY9-F1
#
_cell.length_a   1.000
_cell.length_b   1.000
_cell.length_c   1.000
_cell.angle_alpha   90.00
_cell.angle_beta   90.00
_cell.angle_gamma   90.00
#
_symmetry.space_group_name_H-M   'P 1'
#
loop_
_entity.id
_entity.type
_entity.pdbx_description
1 polymer ?
#
loop_
_entity_poly.entity_id
_entity_poly.type
_entity_poly.pdbx_seq_one_letter_code
_entity_poly.pdbx_strand_id
1 'polypeptide(L)'
;TWCSVERGVATSRLLPVAFACIIGALTLFSGPTGIASIGALLVAIGPLRTILHRRSRQFGLLPLLAPIMAAATVTIILIFRDQTLVGEVQANMLKSAVGPSLSWFDEHIRYERLFMASPDGSIARRFAVLALLVALAVSVAMMLRRGHIPGTAGGPSRRIIGITIISFLAMMFTPTKWTHHFGVFAGLAGSLGALAAVAVTAHVLRSRRNRAVFAALVLFVTALSFASVNGWWYVSNFGVPWSNQFPEWHFGFTTMLLGLTVVTLVVAAWFHFSGRAENRPVRSGWWSKAVGSPLAVVAWLLVFFEVLSLTLAMIDQYPAWSVGRSNLQALTGKTCGLADDVMVELDPNAGLLTPIGVSVGDALGSATADGFTPNGIPSDVSADPVMDRSGGNFADTDGVVNTSEAGTEGGTTAAAGINGSRARLPYGLDPARNPVLGSWRSGVQQPAMLRSAWYRLPDGWATDRKAAPLLVVSAAGRFDQGEVQVQWATDQQAAAGKPGGALGFGDVGAAPAWRNLRAPLAAIPADATQIRLIAKDDDLAPQHWIAVTPPRIPQLRSLQQVVGSQDPVLLDWLVGLAFPCQRPFGHQNGVIEPPKWRILPDRFGAEANSPVMDNIGGGPLGISELLYRASTVPTYLEGDWFRDWGALQRLDPFYPNAQPARLALGTATRSGLWSPAPLRPT
;
A
#
# COMPACT_ATOMS: atom_id res chain seq x y z
N THR A 1 13.31 -28.10 -1.74
CA THR A 1 14.70 -28.46 -2.08
C THR A 1 15.48 -29.05 -0.92
N TRP A 2 15.67 -28.33 0.20
CA TRP A 2 16.52 -28.78 1.32
C TRP A 2 16.20 -30.20 1.83
N CYS A 3 14.93 -30.51 2.14
CA CYS A 3 14.53 -31.85 2.62
C CYS A 3 14.95 -32.97 1.66
N SER A 4 14.82 -32.77 0.34
CA SER A 4 15.19 -33.75 -0.67
C SER A 4 16.72 -33.95 -0.73
N VAL A 5 17.49 -32.87 -0.58
CA VAL A 5 18.96 -32.93 -0.48
C VAL A 5 19.38 -33.69 0.77
N GLU A 6 18.83 -33.34 1.94
CA GLU A 6 19.12 -34.04 3.20
C GLU A 6 18.76 -35.52 3.13
N ARG A 7 17.63 -35.86 2.50
CA ARG A 7 17.24 -37.26 2.28
C ARG A 7 18.25 -37.97 1.38
N GLY A 8 18.74 -37.33 0.33
CA GLY A 8 19.80 -37.87 -0.53
C GLY A 8 21.11 -38.10 0.21
N VAL A 9 21.53 -37.13 1.04
CA VAL A 9 22.72 -37.24 1.89
C VAL A 9 22.58 -38.37 2.92
N ALA A 10 21.47 -38.40 3.66
CA ALA A 10 21.22 -39.40 4.70
C ALA A 10 21.12 -40.83 4.16
N THR A 11 20.50 -41.01 2.99
CA THR A 11 20.31 -42.34 2.37
C THR A 11 21.43 -42.73 1.41
N SER A 12 22.41 -41.84 1.17
CA SER A 12 23.44 -42.01 0.13
C SER A 12 22.86 -42.32 -1.25
N ARG A 13 21.72 -41.73 -1.61
CA ARG A 13 21.01 -41.93 -2.89
C ARG A 13 20.97 -40.63 -3.70
N LEU A 14 21.09 -40.74 -5.02
CA LEU A 14 21.08 -39.60 -5.94
C LEU A 14 19.68 -39.25 -6.47
N LEU A 15 18.72 -40.18 -6.43
CA LEU A 15 17.34 -39.91 -6.87
C LEU A 15 16.68 -38.74 -6.10
N PRO A 16 16.77 -38.64 -4.75
CA PRO A 16 16.27 -37.47 -4.03
C PRO A 16 16.95 -36.15 -4.45
N VAL A 17 18.21 -36.21 -4.88
CA VAL A 17 18.96 -35.04 -5.37
C VAL A 17 18.41 -34.61 -6.73
N ALA A 18 18.08 -35.54 -7.62
CA ALA A 18 17.41 -35.22 -8.88
C ALA A 18 16.05 -34.52 -8.65
N PHE A 19 15.24 -35.00 -7.70
CA PHE A 19 14.02 -34.28 -7.29
C PHE A 19 14.32 -32.91 -6.69
N ALA A 20 15.42 -32.76 -5.94
CA ALA A 20 15.85 -31.46 -5.43
C ALA A 20 16.19 -30.49 -6.57
N CYS A 21 16.84 -30.96 -7.63
CA CYS A 21 17.14 -30.17 -8.83
C CYS A 21 15.86 -29.74 -9.56
N ILE A 22 14.87 -30.63 -9.74
CA ILE A 22 13.56 -30.27 -10.33
C ILE A 22 12.88 -29.18 -9.51
N ILE A 23 12.75 -29.37 -8.20
CA ILE A 23 12.08 -28.41 -7.31
C ILE A 23 12.84 -27.07 -7.29
N GLY A 24 14.18 -27.11 -7.22
CA GLY A 24 15.03 -25.92 -7.25
C GLY A 24 14.90 -25.16 -8.57
N ALA A 25 14.92 -25.84 -9.71
CA ALA A 25 14.74 -25.24 -11.02
C ALA A 25 13.35 -24.59 -11.14
N LEU A 26 12.27 -25.29 -10.77
CA LEU A 26 10.91 -24.74 -10.77
C LEU A 26 10.78 -23.52 -9.83
N THR A 27 11.46 -23.54 -8.68
CA THR A 27 11.49 -22.41 -7.75
C THR A 27 12.19 -21.21 -8.35
N LEU A 28 13.34 -21.41 -9.01
CA LEU A 28 14.07 -20.34 -9.71
C LEU A 28 13.26 -19.77 -10.88
N PHE A 29 12.52 -20.62 -11.60
CA PHE A 29 11.62 -20.21 -12.68
C PHE A 29 10.45 -19.36 -12.19
N SER A 30 9.98 -19.58 -10.95
CA SER A 30 8.81 -18.87 -10.40
C SER A 30 9.07 -17.39 -10.06
N GLY A 31 10.33 -16.99 -9.86
CA GLY A 31 10.69 -15.59 -9.63
C GLY A 31 12.14 -15.37 -9.20
N PRO A 32 12.64 -14.12 -9.22
CA PRO A 32 14.05 -13.82 -8.98
C PRO A 32 14.56 -14.26 -7.60
N THR A 33 13.72 -14.18 -6.56
CA THR A 33 14.06 -14.64 -5.21
C THR A 33 14.25 -16.17 -5.12
N GLY A 34 13.79 -16.92 -6.12
CA GLY A 34 13.99 -18.36 -6.24
C GLY A 34 15.45 -18.78 -6.34
N ILE A 35 16.37 -17.85 -6.63
CA ILE A 35 17.83 -18.06 -6.55
C ILE A 35 18.29 -18.56 -5.18
N ALA A 36 17.55 -18.23 -4.11
CA ALA A 36 17.81 -18.72 -2.76
C ALA A 36 17.78 -20.26 -2.66
N SER A 37 17.01 -20.93 -3.53
CA SER A 37 16.88 -22.40 -3.54
C SER A 37 18.18 -23.12 -3.91
N ILE A 38 19.08 -22.45 -4.66
CA ILE A 38 20.40 -22.98 -5.06
C ILE A 38 21.27 -23.21 -3.83
N GLY A 39 21.11 -22.39 -2.78
CA GLY A 39 21.84 -22.52 -1.52
C GLY A 39 21.74 -23.93 -0.93
N ALA A 40 20.57 -24.57 -1.02
CA ALA A 40 20.35 -25.93 -0.52
C ALA A 40 21.21 -27.00 -1.22
N LEU A 41 21.52 -26.80 -2.51
CA LEU A 41 22.41 -27.68 -3.26
C LEU A 41 23.88 -27.37 -2.96
N LEU A 42 24.24 -26.07 -2.91
CA LEU A 42 25.62 -25.62 -2.69
C LEU A 42 26.19 -26.09 -1.35
N VAL A 43 25.42 -25.98 -0.25
CA VAL A 43 25.89 -26.45 1.07
C VAL A 43 26.10 -27.95 1.17
N ALA A 44 25.54 -28.73 0.23
CA ALA A 44 25.63 -30.18 0.21
C ALA A 44 26.67 -30.71 -0.78
N ILE A 45 27.40 -29.85 -1.51
CA ILE A 45 28.40 -30.28 -2.50
C ILE A 45 29.40 -31.27 -1.91
N GLY A 46 29.91 -31.02 -0.70
CA GLY A 46 30.85 -31.91 0.00
C GLY A 46 30.33 -33.35 0.12
N PRO A 47 29.25 -33.61 0.87
CA PRO A 47 28.69 -34.95 1.00
C PRO A 47 28.20 -35.55 -0.33
N LEU A 48 27.65 -34.73 -1.24
CA LEU A 48 27.23 -35.20 -2.56
C LEU A 48 28.41 -35.69 -3.40
N ARG A 49 29.55 -35.00 -3.35
CA ARG A 49 30.79 -35.43 -4.03
C ARG A 49 31.26 -36.79 -3.50
N THR A 50 31.19 -37.00 -2.18
CA THR A 50 31.54 -38.29 -1.58
C THR A 50 30.61 -39.42 -2.04
N ILE A 51 29.30 -39.16 -2.12
CA ILE A 51 28.31 -40.13 -2.61
C ILE A 51 28.56 -40.44 -4.09
N LEU A 52 28.81 -39.41 -4.89
CA LEU A 52 29.08 -39.54 -6.33
C LEU A 52 30.35 -40.36 -6.58
N HIS A 53 31.45 -40.07 -5.87
CA HIS A 53 32.71 -40.81 -5.99
C HIS A 53 32.58 -42.28 -5.61
N ARG A 54 31.77 -42.60 -4.59
CA ARG A 54 31.52 -43.99 -4.19
C ARG A 54 30.71 -44.73 -5.25
N ARG A 55 29.69 -44.09 -5.82
CA ARG A 55 28.80 -44.73 -6.82
C ARG A 55 29.39 -44.76 -8.22
N SER A 56 30.23 -43.80 -8.59
CA SER A 56 30.85 -43.73 -9.93
C SER A 56 31.77 -44.91 -10.20
N ARG A 57 32.40 -45.48 -9.17
CA ARG A 57 33.21 -46.71 -9.28
C ARG A 57 32.40 -47.94 -9.71
N GLN A 58 31.08 -47.94 -9.47
CA GLN A 58 30.20 -49.07 -9.80
C GLN A 58 29.42 -48.83 -11.10
N PHE A 59 28.90 -47.62 -11.30
CA PHE A 59 27.96 -47.32 -12.39
C PHE A 59 28.52 -46.38 -13.46
N GLY A 60 29.76 -45.89 -13.30
CA GLY A 60 30.30 -44.81 -14.12
C GLY A 60 29.72 -43.44 -13.75
N LEU A 61 30.36 -42.37 -14.23
CA LEU A 61 29.96 -41.00 -13.91
C LEU A 61 28.77 -40.52 -14.77
N LEU A 62 28.79 -40.84 -16.06
CA LEU A 62 27.78 -40.36 -17.02
C LEU A 62 26.36 -40.84 -16.67
N PRO A 63 26.11 -42.13 -16.34
CA PRO A 63 24.76 -42.59 -15.99
C PRO A 63 24.23 -41.99 -14.68
N LEU A 64 25.11 -41.47 -13.82
CA LEU A 64 24.74 -40.81 -12.57
C LEU A 64 24.43 -39.32 -12.77
N LEU A 65 25.19 -38.62 -13.63
CA LEU A 65 25.02 -37.19 -13.86
C LEU A 65 23.94 -36.88 -14.90
N ALA A 66 23.75 -37.72 -15.92
CA ALA A 66 22.79 -37.46 -16.99
C ALA A 66 21.35 -37.29 -16.47
N PRO A 67 20.82 -38.12 -15.55
CA PRO A 67 19.48 -37.90 -14.99
C PRO A 67 19.39 -36.64 -14.13
N ILE A 68 20.46 -36.25 -13.43
CA ILE A 68 20.50 -35.03 -12.62
C ILE A 68 20.51 -33.79 -13.52
N MET A 69 21.26 -33.82 -14.63
CA MET A 69 21.25 -32.74 -15.61
C MET A 69 19.88 -32.62 -16.28
N ALA A 70 19.28 -33.74 -16.70
CA ALA A 70 17.93 -33.74 -17.26
C ALA A 70 16.89 -33.19 -16.28
N ALA A 71 17.02 -33.54 -14.99
CA ALA A 71 16.19 -33.00 -13.92
C ALA A 71 16.37 -31.49 -13.72
N ALA A 72 17.59 -30.98 -13.84
CA ALA A 72 17.89 -29.55 -13.69
C ALA A 72 17.44 -28.69 -14.88
N THR A 73 17.34 -29.26 -16.08
CA THR A 73 16.96 -28.56 -17.32
C THR A 73 15.48 -28.63 -17.66
N VAL A 74 14.65 -29.25 -16.81
CA VAL A 74 13.20 -29.43 -17.07
C VAL A 74 12.46 -28.11 -17.29
N THR A 75 12.92 -27.02 -16.67
CA THR A 75 12.32 -25.68 -16.81
C THR A 75 12.49 -25.09 -18.20
N ILE A 76 13.46 -25.54 -19.00
CA ILE A 76 13.61 -25.11 -20.40
C ILE A 76 12.33 -25.38 -21.19
N ILE A 77 11.67 -26.52 -20.91
CA ILE A 77 10.39 -26.88 -21.54
C ILE A 77 9.28 -25.90 -21.16
N LEU A 78 9.28 -25.41 -19.91
CA LEU A 78 8.27 -24.46 -19.42
C LEU A 78 8.52 -23.04 -19.93
N ILE A 79 9.78 -22.61 -19.94
CA ILE A 79 10.20 -21.29 -20.42
C ILE A 79 9.84 -21.15 -21.91
N PHE A 80 10.23 -22.13 -22.72
CA PHE A 80 10.05 -22.08 -24.18
C PHE A 80 8.83 -22.87 -24.66
N ARG A 81 7.82 -23.05 -23.80
CA ARG A 81 6.55 -23.69 -24.19
C ARG A 81 5.82 -22.90 -25.27
N ASP A 82 5.89 -21.57 -25.17
CA ASP A 82 5.14 -20.63 -26.01
C ASP A 82 6.06 -19.55 -26.60
N GLN A 83 7.00 -19.03 -25.81
CA GLN A 83 7.95 -18.01 -26.24
C GLN A 83 9.21 -18.60 -26.86
N THR A 84 9.81 -17.88 -27.81
CA THR A 84 11.07 -18.27 -28.46
C THR A 84 12.27 -17.73 -27.70
N LEU A 85 13.47 -18.27 -27.98
CA LEU A 85 14.72 -17.77 -27.38
C LEU A 85 14.91 -16.28 -27.65
N VAL A 86 14.71 -15.84 -28.89
CA VAL A 86 14.88 -14.42 -29.26
C VAL A 86 13.79 -13.55 -28.63
N GLY A 87 12.56 -14.04 -28.50
CA GLY A 87 11.49 -13.35 -27.78
C GLY A 87 11.87 -13.08 -26.31
N GLU A 88 12.36 -14.10 -25.60
CA GLU A 88 12.80 -13.97 -24.21
C GLU A 88 14.04 -13.06 -24.06
N VAL A 89 14.99 -13.12 -24.99
CA VAL A 89 16.16 -12.21 -24.98
C VAL A 89 15.70 -10.76 -25.16
N GLN A 90 14.81 -10.48 -26.12
CA GLN A 90 14.26 -9.13 -26.33
C GLN A 90 13.45 -8.65 -25.12
N ALA A 91 12.64 -9.51 -24.52
CA ALA A 91 11.87 -9.18 -23.32
C ALA A 91 12.78 -8.83 -22.13
N ASN A 92 13.87 -9.58 -21.92
CA ASN A 92 14.84 -9.29 -20.86
C ASN A 92 15.66 -8.02 -21.14
N MET A 93 16.03 -7.78 -22.39
CA MET A 93 16.69 -6.52 -22.79
C MET A 93 15.79 -5.31 -22.49
N LEU A 94 14.50 -5.37 -22.85
CA LEU A 94 13.55 -4.29 -22.58
C LEU A 94 13.36 -4.07 -21.08
N LYS A 95 13.14 -5.14 -20.30
CA LYS A 95 13.01 -5.06 -18.84
C LYS A 95 14.24 -4.43 -18.17
N SER A 96 15.43 -4.73 -18.68
CA SER A 96 16.68 -4.18 -18.16
C SER A 96 16.90 -2.73 -18.56
N ALA A 97 16.46 -2.33 -19.76
CA ALA A 97 16.59 -0.96 -20.27
C ALA A 97 15.59 0.01 -19.63
N VAL A 98 14.34 -0.43 -19.40
CA VAL A 98 13.28 0.39 -18.80
C VAL A 98 13.35 0.36 -17.26
N GLY A 99 13.64 -0.81 -16.68
CA GLY A 99 13.82 -0.96 -15.25
C GLY A 99 12.52 -1.05 -14.43
N PRO A 100 12.61 -1.04 -13.08
CA PRO A 100 13.85 -0.89 -12.30
C PRO A 100 14.74 -2.14 -12.34
N SER A 101 16.02 -1.96 -12.68
CA SER A 101 17.05 -3.01 -12.68
C SER A 101 18.32 -2.51 -11.99
N LEU A 102 18.38 -2.73 -10.67
CA LEU A 102 19.46 -2.26 -9.81
C LEU A 102 20.68 -3.17 -9.87
N SER A 103 21.85 -2.61 -9.56
CA SER A 103 23.11 -3.34 -9.57
C SER A 103 23.26 -4.21 -8.32
N TRP A 104 24.21 -5.15 -8.36
CA TRP A 104 24.43 -6.07 -7.24
C TRP A 104 24.94 -5.39 -5.97
N PHE A 105 25.65 -4.27 -6.11
CA PHE A 105 26.15 -3.44 -5.01
C PHE A 105 25.07 -2.51 -4.40
N ASP A 106 23.92 -2.38 -5.05
CA ASP A 106 22.76 -1.61 -4.56
C ASP A 106 21.91 -2.40 -3.56
N GLU A 107 22.40 -3.54 -3.06
CA GLU A 107 21.68 -4.34 -2.07
C GLU A 107 21.35 -3.55 -0.78
N HIS A 108 22.14 -2.51 -0.46
CA HIS A 108 21.88 -1.63 0.68
C HIS A 108 20.48 -0.99 0.65
N ILE A 109 19.94 -0.69 -0.54
CA ILE A 109 18.61 -0.10 -0.75
C ILE A 109 17.51 -0.98 -0.12
N ARG A 110 17.68 -2.32 -0.16
CA ARG A 110 16.70 -3.24 0.45
C ARG A 110 16.59 -3.03 1.96
N TYR A 111 17.70 -2.74 2.61
CA TYR A 111 17.77 -2.53 4.05
C TYR A 111 17.40 -1.10 4.44
N GLU A 112 17.77 -0.11 3.63
CA GLU A 112 17.30 1.27 3.81
C GLU A 112 15.77 1.33 3.82
N ARG A 113 15.11 0.69 2.85
CA ARG A 113 13.64 0.57 2.80
C ARG A 113 13.04 -0.13 4.00
N LEU A 114 13.75 -1.11 4.55
CA LEU A 114 13.31 -1.81 5.76
C LEU A 114 13.29 -0.86 6.97
N PHE A 115 14.17 0.16 7.01
CA PHE A 115 14.29 1.12 8.11
C PHE A 115 13.54 2.45 7.88
N MET A 116 12.84 2.61 6.76
CA MET A 116 11.91 3.72 6.57
C MET A 116 10.61 3.52 7.37
N ALA A 117 10.05 4.61 7.90
CA ALA A 117 8.81 4.62 8.68
C ALA A 117 7.57 4.54 7.76
N SER A 118 7.48 3.47 6.97
CA SER A 118 6.43 3.23 5.99
C SER A 118 5.89 1.79 6.11
N PRO A 119 4.79 1.43 5.41
CA PRO A 119 4.31 0.04 5.36
C PRO A 119 5.37 -0.97 4.86
N ASP A 120 6.33 -0.53 4.04
CA ASP A 120 7.42 -1.39 3.57
C ASP A 120 8.50 -1.68 4.63
N GLY A 121 8.60 -0.80 5.63
CA GLY A 121 9.44 -0.94 6.82
C GLY A 121 8.61 -1.00 8.10
N SER A 122 7.41 -1.59 8.06
CA SER A 122 6.54 -1.70 9.23
C SER A 122 7.12 -2.60 10.32
N ILE A 123 6.54 -2.53 11.52
CA ILE A 123 6.98 -3.30 12.70
C ILE A 123 7.07 -4.80 12.39
N ALA A 124 6.02 -5.36 11.77
CA ALA A 124 5.94 -6.77 11.41
C ALA A 124 7.08 -7.20 10.47
N ARG A 125 7.37 -6.38 9.44
CA ARG A 125 8.44 -6.65 8.47
C ARG A 125 9.82 -6.55 9.11
N ARG A 126 10.08 -5.47 9.87
CA ARG A 126 11.36 -5.23 10.55
C ARG A 126 11.70 -6.35 11.51
N PHE A 127 10.76 -6.70 12.38
CA PHE A 127 11.02 -7.71 13.39
C PHE A 127 11.35 -9.07 12.77
N ALA A 128 10.61 -9.51 11.76
CA ALA A 128 10.86 -10.79 11.11
C ALA A 128 12.30 -10.92 10.57
N VAL A 129 12.81 -9.87 9.91
CA VAL A 129 14.17 -9.84 9.36
C VAL A 129 15.21 -9.73 10.47
N LEU A 130 15.02 -8.84 11.44
CA LEU A 130 15.99 -8.66 12.53
C LEU A 130 16.06 -9.90 13.43
N ALA A 131 14.93 -10.54 13.73
CA ALA A 131 14.87 -11.79 14.48
C ALA A 131 15.62 -12.92 13.74
N LEU A 132 15.47 -13.02 12.42
CA LEU A 132 16.22 -13.95 11.59
C LEU A 132 17.73 -13.68 11.67
N LEU A 133 18.16 -12.42 11.57
CA LEU A 133 19.57 -12.05 11.67
C LEU A 133 20.15 -12.34 13.05
N VAL A 134 19.40 -12.09 14.13
CA VAL A 134 19.79 -12.47 15.50
C VAL A 134 19.92 -13.98 15.62
N ALA A 135 18.94 -14.74 15.13
CA ALA A 135 18.98 -16.20 15.17
C ALA A 135 20.19 -16.77 14.39
N LEU A 136 20.51 -16.17 13.24
CA LEU A 136 21.68 -16.50 12.43
C LEU A 136 22.98 -16.19 13.18
N ALA A 137 23.11 -14.96 13.70
CA ALA A 137 24.31 -14.51 14.40
C ALA A 137 24.62 -15.38 15.63
N VAL A 138 23.61 -15.70 16.43
CA VAL A 138 23.76 -16.58 17.60
C VAL A 138 24.13 -18.00 17.20
N SER A 139 23.49 -18.55 16.17
CA SER A 139 23.78 -19.90 15.67
C SER A 139 25.22 -20.00 15.14
N VAL A 140 25.68 -18.99 14.39
CA VAL A 140 27.05 -18.90 13.88
C VAL A 140 28.05 -18.73 15.03
N ALA A 141 27.80 -17.82 15.97
CA ALA A 141 28.69 -17.60 17.12
C ALA A 141 28.87 -18.86 17.96
N MET A 142 27.79 -19.63 18.17
CA MET A 142 27.85 -20.90 18.87
C MET A 142 28.59 -21.99 18.07
N MET A 143 28.37 -22.04 16.76
CA MET A 143 29.08 -22.96 15.86
C MET A 143 30.60 -22.68 15.86
N LEU A 144 31.01 -21.41 15.80
CA LEU A 144 32.42 -21.01 15.83
C LEU A 144 33.06 -21.27 17.20
N ARG A 145 32.33 -20.99 18.28
CA ARG A 145 32.86 -21.13 19.65
C ARG A 145 33.00 -22.58 20.12
N ARG A 146 32.05 -23.45 19.77
CA ARG A 146 32.00 -24.84 20.29
C ARG A 146 32.11 -25.91 19.19
N GLY A 147 32.23 -25.53 17.93
CA GLY A 147 32.25 -26.46 16.79
C GLY A 147 30.91 -27.10 16.45
N HIS A 148 29.94 -27.10 17.38
CA HIS A 148 28.57 -27.56 17.18
C HIS A 148 27.61 -26.91 18.19
N ILE A 149 26.31 -27.02 17.94
CA ILE A 149 25.26 -26.65 18.90
C ILE A 149 24.91 -27.92 19.70
N PRO A 150 25.08 -27.95 21.03
CA PRO A 150 24.74 -29.13 21.82
C PRO A 150 23.25 -29.47 21.74
N GLY A 151 22.93 -30.76 21.61
CA GLY A 151 21.54 -31.22 21.44
C GLY A 151 21.02 -31.19 20.00
N THR A 152 21.84 -30.80 19.02
CA THR A 152 21.48 -30.83 17.59
C THR A 152 22.49 -31.65 16.76
N ALA A 153 22.03 -32.15 15.61
CA ALA A 153 22.89 -32.84 14.67
C ALA A 153 23.76 -31.83 13.90
N GLY A 154 25.08 -31.89 14.06
CA GLY A 154 26.00 -30.89 13.50
C GLY A 154 25.95 -30.73 11.98
N GLY A 155 25.76 -31.82 11.23
CA GLY A 155 25.69 -31.79 9.76
C GLY A 155 24.52 -30.95 9.23
N PRO A 156 23.26 -31.34 9.50
CA PRO A 156 22.08 -30.57 9.08
C PRO A 156 22.08 -29.15 9.63
N SER A 157 22.48 -28.93 10.89
CA SER A 157 22.56 -27.58 11.48
C SER A 157 23.51 -26.65 10.70
N ARG A 158 24.71 -27.13 10.33
CA ARG A 158 25.66 -26.35 9.51
C ARG A 158 25.10 -26.05 8.12
N ARG A 159 24.38 -26.99 7.52
CA ARG A 159 23.78 -26.80 6.19
C ARG A 159 22.64 -25.77 6.22
N ILE A 160 21.75 -25.79 7.21
CA ILE A 160 20.70 -24.76 7.37
C ILE A 160 21.31 -23.36 7.54
N ILE A 161 22.33 -23.22 8.38
CA ILE A 161 23.06 -21.96 8.57
C ILE A 161 23.69 -21.52 7.25
N GLY A 162 24.37 -22.43 6.55
CA GLY A 162 24.99 -22.14 5.25
C GLY A 162 23.99 -21.74 4.18
N ILE A 163 22.81 -22.38 4.14
CA ILE A 163 21.74 -22.03 3.19
C ILE A 163 21.30 -20.60 3.42
N THR A 164 21.03 -20.25 4.67
CA THR A 164 20.59 -18.89 5.04
C THR A 164 21.62 -17.85 4.59
N ILE A 165 22.92 -18.07 4.86
CA ILE A 165 24.00 -17.17 4.45
C ILE A 165 24.07 -17.05 2.93
N ILE A 166 24.09 -18.18 2.22
CA ILE A 166 24.16 -18.21 0.75
C ILE A 166 22.92 -17.55 0.14
N SER A 167 21.74 -17.71 0.72
CA SER A 167 20.52 -17.07 0.24
C SER A 167 20.59 -15.54 0.37
N PHE A 168 21.12 -14.99 1.47
CA PHE A 168 21.36 -13.55 1.58
C PHE A 168 22.33 -13.04 0.50
N LEU A 169 23.43 -13.76 0.26
CA LEU A 169 24.39 -13.40 -0.79
C LEU A 169 23.78 -13.53 -2.19
N ALA A 170 22.97 -14.57 -2.43
CA ALA A 170 22.32 -14.80 -3.72
C ALA A 170 21.30 -13.71 -4.05
N MET A 171 20.60 -13.16 -3.05
CA MET A 171 19.68 -12.04 -3.26
C MET A 171 20.37 -10.76 -3.74
N MET A 172 21.68 -10.59 -3.49
CA MET A 172 22.46 -9.47 -4.06
C MET A 172 22.38 -9.44 -5.58
N PHE A 173 22.18 -10.59 -6.24
CA PHE A 173 22.07 -10.68 -7.70
C PHE A 173 20.63 -10.54 -8.22
N THR A 174 19.65 -10.26 -7.36
CA THR A 174 18.28 -9.97 -7.82
C THR A 174 18.19 -8.52 -8.35
N PRO A 175 17.59 -8.28 -9.53
CA PRO A 175 17.53 -6.95 -10.14
C PRO A 175 16.65 -5.97 -9.36
N THR A 176 15.68 -6.45 -8.58
CA THR A 176 14.80 -5.63 -7.75
C THR A 176 15.09 -5.81 -6.25
N LYS A 177 15.12 -4.68 -5.52
CA LYS A 177 15.58 -4.60 -4.11
C LYS A 177 14.45 -4.25 -3.14
N TRP A 178 13.37 -5.02 -3.16
CA TRP A 178 12.21 -4.79 -2.29
C TRP A 178 12.27 -5.55 -0.97
N THR A 179 11.64 -5.01 0.07
CA THR A 179 11.58 -5.64 1.41
C THR A 179 10.71 -6.89 1.41
N HIS A 180 9.68 -6.97 0.56
CA HIS A 180 8.83 -8.17 0.46
C HIS A 180 9.60 -9.42 0.00
N HIS A 181 10.78 -9.28 -0.63
CA HIS A 181 11.63 -10.42 -0.97
C HIS A 181 12.14 -11.18 0.25
N PHE A 182 12.23 -10.54 1.43
CA PHE A 182 12.63 -11.23 2.67
C PHE A 182 11.65 -12.37 3.05
N GLY A 183 10.44 -12.38 2.50
CA GLY A 183 9.49 -13.49 2.66
C GLY A 183 10.06 -14.86 2.26
N VAL A 184 11.06 -14.90 1.36
CA VAL A 184 11.74 -16.16 0.98
C VAL A 184 12.39 -16.89 2.16
N PHE A 185 12.73 -16.17 3.23
CA PHE A 185 13.34 -16.74 4.42
C PHE A 185 12.34 -17.30 5.42
N ALA A 186 11.02 -17.10 5.28
CA ALA A 186 10.04 -17.52 6.27
C ALA A 186 10.18 -19.02 6.64
N GLY A 187 10.40 -19.88 5.64
CA GLY A 187 10.63 -21.32 5.86
C GLY A 187 11.96 -21.64 6.56
N LEU A 188 13.00 -20.82 6.37
CA LEU A 188 14.30 -20.99 7.03
C LEU A 188 14.30 -20.39 8.44
N ALA A 189 13.63 -19.27 8.64
CA ALA A 189 13.56 -18.51 9.88
C ALA A 189 13.03 -19.36 11.03
N GLY A 190 11.98 -20.17 10.80
CA GLY A 190 11.47 -21.09 11.82
C GLY A 190 12.51 -22.11 12.28
N SER A 191 13.20 -22.75 11.32
CA SER A 191 14.24 -23.74 11.63
C SER A 191 15.46 -23.13 12.32
N LEU A 192 15.88 -21.92 11.90
CA LEU A 192 17.01 -21.21 12.47
C LEU A 192 16.68 -20.62 13.83
N GLY A 193 15.46 -20.12 14.03
CA GLY A 193 14.93 -19.71 15.32
C GLY A 193 14.92 -20.84 16.33
N ALA A 194 14.53 -22.06 15.91
CA ALA A 194 14.62 -23.24 16.77
C ALA A 194 16.08 -23.60 17.14
N LEU A 195 17.01 -23.54 16.17
CA LEU A 195 18.44 -23.74 16.45
C LEU A 195 18.98 -22.69 17.43
N ALA A 196 18.64 -21.42 17.23
CA ALA A 196 19.04 -20.32 18.09
C ALA A 196 18.46 -20.49 19.50
N ALA A 197 17.19 -20.87 19.63
CA ALA A 197 16.54 -21.15 20.91
C ALA A 197 17.24 -22.27 21.67
N VAL A 198 17.58 -23.38 21.00
CA VAL A 198 18.37 -24.48 21.60
C VAL A 198 19.75 -23.98 22.04
N ALA A 199 20.41 -23.20 21.19
CA ALA A 199 21.75 -22.68 21.42
C ALA A 199 21.84 -21.76 22.66
N VAL A 200 20.76 -21.06 23.01
CA VAL A 200 20.70 -20.15 24.17
C VAL A 200 20.03 -20.74 25.41
N THR A 201 19.53 -21.98 25.34
CA THR A 201 18.93 -22.64 26.52
C THR A 201 19.88 -22.64 27.72
N ALA A 202 19.32 -22.59 28.93
CA ALA A 202 20.11 -22.55 30.17
C ALA A 202 21.07 -23.75 30.34
N HIS A 203 20.79 -24.87 29.67
CA HIS A 203 21.65 -26.05 29.66
C HIS A 203 22.92 -25.85 28.80
N VAL A 204 22.83 -25.04 27.74
CA VAL A 204 23.93 -24.72 26.80
C VAL A 204 24.65 -23.43 27.23
N LEU A 205 23.89 -22.37 27.53
CA LEU A 205 24.34 -21.07 28.03
C LEU A 205 24.19 -20.96 29.56
N ARG A 206 25.11 -21.62 30.28
CA ARG A 206 25.08 -21.67 31.76
C ARG A 206 25.23 -20.30 32.44
N SER A 207 26.03 -19.40 31.83
CA SER A 207 26.33 -18.08 32.39
C SER A 207 25.09 -17.17 32.44
N ARG A 208 24.79 -16.60 33.61
CA ARG A 208 23.72 -15.60 33.78
C ARG A 208 23.97 -14.33 32.99
N ARG A 209 25.24 -13.92 32.87
CA ARG A 209 25.68 -12.78 32.07
C ARG A 209 25.28 -12.94 30.61
N ASN A 210 25.67 -14.06 29.97
CA ASN A 210 25.41 -14.24 28.54
C ASN A 210 23.90 -14.32 28.23
N ARG A 211 23.10 -14.89 29.15
CA ARG A 211 21.64 -14.89 29.02
C ARG A 211 21.04 -13.49 29.14
N ALA A 212 21.53 -12.67 30.07
CA ALA A 212 21.12 -11.27 30.20
C ALA A 212 21.50 -10.46 28.94
N VAL A 213 22.72 -10.62 28.41
CA VAL A 213 23.14 -9.98 27.14
C VAL A 213 22.23 -10.40 25.98
N PHE A 214 21.90 -11.69 25.87
CA PHE A 214 21.00 -12.16 24.82
C PHE A 214 19.58 -11.59 24.98
N ALA A 215 19.04 -11.54 26.20
CA ALA A 215 17.76 -10.91 26.47
C ALA A 215 17.77 -9.41 26.10
N ALA A 216 18.83 -8.68 26.44
CA ALA A 216 19.01 -7.29 26.05
C ALA A 216 19.06 -7.12 24.52
N LEU A 217 19.76 -8.00 23.80
CA LEU A 217 19.80 -7.99 22.33
C LEU A 217 18.40 -8.18 21.73
N VAL A 218 17.62 -9.13 22.26
CA VAL A 218 16.24 -9.34 21.80
C VAL A 218 15.39 -8.10 22.04
N LEU A 219 15.43 -7.53 23.26
CA LEU A 219 14.69 -6.31 23.60
C LEU A 219 15.09 -5.12 22.72
N PHE A 220 16.39 -4.97 22.43
CA PHE A 220 16.89 -3.91 21.56
C PHE A 220 16.34 -4.04 20.14
N VAL A 221 16.35 -5.26 19.59
CA VAL A 221 15.79 -5.55 18.27
C VAL A 221 14.28 -5.32 18.23
N THR A 222 13.56 -5.67 19.30
CA THR A 222 12.14 -5.33 19.44
C THR A 222 11.96 -3.81 19.46
N ALA A 223 12.73 -3.07 20.23
CA ALA A 223 12.67 -1.61 20.27
C ALA A 223 12.89 -1.00 18.89
N LEU A 224 13.92 -1.45 18.17
CA LEU A 224 14.23 -1.02 16.80
C LEU A 224 13.10 -1.36 15.81
N SER A 225 12.38 -2.46 16.03
CA SER A 225 11.20 -2.81 15.22
C SER A 225 10.02 -1.86 15.47
N PHE A 226 9.78 -1.49 16.74
CA PHE A 226 8.71 -0.55 17.13
C PHE A 226 9.00 0.91 16.78
N ALA A 227 10.22 1.25 16.39
CA ALA A 227 10.59 2.56 15.84
C ALA A 227 10.06 2.77 14.41
N SER A 228 8.80 2.40 14.16
CA SER A 228 8.10 2.43 12.88
C SER A 228 6.59 2.43 13.10
N VAL A 229 5.85 2.53 11.99
CA VAL A 229 4.39 2.44 11.97
C VAL A 229 3.89 1.00 12.01
N ASN A 230 2.69 0.77 12.54
CA ASN A 230 1.95 -0.48 12.40
C ASN A 230 1.14 -0.50 11.08
N GLY A 231 1.79 -0.09 10.00
CA GLY A 231 1.16 0.12 8.70
C GLY A 231 1.08 -1.15 7.86
N TRP A 232 -0.06 -1.31 7.18
CA TRP A 232 -0.29 -2.32 6.13
C TRP A 232 -0.58 -1.63 4.80
N TRP A 233 -0.57 -2.40 3.71
CA TRP A 233 -0.77 -1.83 2.38
C TRP A 233 -2.26 -1.59 2.07
N TYR A 234 -2.55 -0.41 1.49
CA TYR A 234 -3.84 -0.01 0.96
C TYR A 234 -5.00 -0.34 1.92
N VAL A 235 -6.00 -1.07 1.44
CA VAL A 235 -7.21 -1.47 2.18
C VAL A 235 -6.95 -2.34 3.41
N SER A 236 -5.78 -2.99 3.51
CA SER A 236 -5.43 -3.75 4.72
C SER A 236 -5.11 -2.84 5.92
N ASN A 237 -4.88 -1.55 5.68
CA ASN A 237 -4.54 -0.57 6.69
C ASN A 237 -5.78 0.05 7.38
N PHE A 238 -6.97 -0.21 6.83
CA PHE A 238 -8.22 0.40 7.27
C PHE A 238 -8.55 -0.06 8.69
N GLY A 239 -8.62 0.91 9.62
CA GLY A 239 -8.92 0.67 11.04
C GLY A 239 -7.74 0.18 11.89
N VAL A 240 -6.57 -0.07 11.31
CA VAL A 240 -5.43 -0.61 12.06
C VAL A 240 -4.89 0.42 13.07
N PRO A 241 -4.78 0.07 14.37
CA PRO A 241 -4.18 0.95 15.37
C PRO A 241 -2.74 1.32 15.02
N TRP A 242 -2.42 2.62 15.15
CA TRP A 242 -1.10 3.20 14.84
C TRP A 242 -0.60 2.90 13.42
N SER A 243 -1.52 2.86 12.44
CA SER A 243 -1.19 2.62 11.03
C SER A 243 -0.26 3.67 10.41
N ASN A 244 -0.38 4.93 10.84
CA ASN A 244 0.39 6.08 10.33
C ASN A 244 1.22 6.78 11.41
N GLN A 245 1.38 6.16 12.58
CA GLN A 245 2.13 6.73 13.71
C GLN A 245 2.84 5.63 14.49
N PHE A 246 3.75 5.99 15.39
CA PHE A 246 4.46 4.98 16.18
C PHE A 246 3.57 4.48 17.33
N PRO A 247 3.58 3.17 17.65
CA PRO A 247 2.79 2.66 18.75
C PRO A 247 3.20 3.24 20.11
N GLU A 248 2.20 3.70 20.85
CA GLU A 248 2.37 4.28 22.17
C GLU A 248 1.17 4.01 23.06
N TRP A 249 1.43 3.96 24.37
CA TRP A 249 0.37 3.98 25.39
C TRP A 249 0.85 4.81 26.58
N HIS A 250 0.43 6.08 26.64
CA HIS A 250 0.98 7.16 27.49
C HIS A 250 2.47 7.48 27.23
N PHE A 251 3.25 6.49 26.82
CA PHE A 251 4.65 6.58 26.44
C PHE A 251 4.90 5.64 25.25
N GLY A 252 5.84 6.01 24.37
CA GLY A 252 6.17 5.22 23.18
C GLY A 252 6.72 3.84 23.52
N PHE A 253 6.20 2.79 22.87
CA PHE A 253 6.66 1.41 23.11
C PHE A 253 8.14 1.25 22.80
N THR A 254 8.63 1.92 21.77
CA THR A 254 10.07 2.02 21.43
C THR A 254 10.91 2.46 22.63
N THR A 255 10.49 3.53 23.30
CA THR A 255 11.24 4.10 24.43
C THR A 255 11.18 3.21 25.66
N MET A 256 10.03 2.56 25.92
CA MET A 256 9.90 1.56 26.98
C MET A 256 10.85 0.38 26.76
N LEU A 257 10.86 -0.18 25.54
CA LEU A 257 11.70 -1.32 25.16
C LEU A 257 13.19 -0.96 25.19
N LEU A 258 13.55 0.27 24.80
CA LEU A 258 14.91 0.77 24.90
C LEU A 258 15.35 0.92 26.37
N GLY A 259 14.47 1.46 27.23
CA GLY A 259 14.71 1.52 28.68
C GLY A 259 14.95 0.14 29.28
N LEU A 260 14.10 -0.85 28.95
CA LEU A 260 14.26 -2.24 29.38
C LEU A 260 15.56 -2.87 28.86
N THR A 261 15.98 -2.51 27.64
CA THR A 261 17.27 -2.91 27.07
C THR A 261 18.42 -2.41 27.95
N VAL A 262 18.44 -1.12 28.28
CA VAL A 262 19.47 -0.50 29.12
C VAL A 262 19.51 -1.13 30.51
N VAL A 263 18.35 -1.30 31.16
CA VAL A 263 18.26 -1.98 32.46
C VAL A 263 18.83 -3.39 32.40
N THR A 264 18.50 -4.15 31.35
CA THR A 264 19.01 -5.53 31.18
C THR A 264 20.53 -5.56 30.93
N LEU A 265 21.08 -4.57 30.21
CA LEU A 265 22.52 -4.42 30.05
C LEU A 265 23.22 -4.05 31.36
N VAL A 266 22.64 -3.19 32.18
CA VAL A 266 23.17 -2.88 33.52
C VAL A 266 23.18 -4.13 34.39
N VAL A 267 22.12 -4.96 34.35
CA VAL A 267 22.09 -6.26 35.04
C VAL A 267 23.17 -7.21 34.49
N ALA A 268 23.39 -7.24 33.18
CA ALA A 268 24.45 -8.03 32.57
C ALA A 268 25.86 -7.56 33.02
N ALA A 269 26.09 -6.25 33.06
CA ALA A 269 27.32 -5.65 33.56
C ALA A 269 27.52 -5.95 35.05
N TRP A 270 26.47 -5.85 35.87
CA TRP A 270 26.51 -6.24 37.27
C TRP A 270 26.91 -7.70 37.44
N PHE A 271 26.35 -8.64 36.66
CA PHE A 271 26.79 -10.04 36.69
C PHE A 271 28.24 -10.22 36.22
N HIS A 272 28.72 -9.37 35.32
CA HIS A 272 30.10 -9.42 34.86
C HIS A 272 31.08 -8.97 35.95
N PHE A 273 30.80 -7.85 36.63
CA PHE A 273 31.69 -7.26 37.64
C PHE A 273 31.56 -7.89 39.03
N SER A 274 30.37 -8.38 39.42
CA SER A 274 30.15 -8.98 40.74
C SER A 274 30.70 -10.40 40.90
N GLY A 275 31.26 -11.01 39.85
CA GLY A 275 31.69 -12.41 39.86
C GLY A 275 30.54 -13.43 39.98
N ARG A 276 29.28 -12.99 40.08
CA ARG A 276 28.08 -13.83 40.21
C ARG A 276 27.63 -14.47 38.88
N ALA A 277 28.52 -14.49 37.89
CA ALA A 277 28.28 -15.07 36.58
C ALA A 277 28.20 -16.61 36.62
N GLU A 278 28.81 -17.25 37.63
CA GLU A 278 28.95 -18.71 37.74
C GLU A 278 28.09 -19.34 38.85
N ASN A 279 27.48 -20.48 38.49
CA ASN A 279 27.08 -21.58 39.37
C ASN A 279 26.20 -21.28 40.59
N ARG A 280 24.92 -20.95 40.35
CA ARG A 280 23.85 -21.40 41.26
C ARG A 280 22.73 -22.07 40.47
N PRO A 281 22.32 -23.31 40.82
CA PRO A 281 21.20 -23.97 40.18
C PRO A 281 19.97 -23.07 40.33
N VAL A 282 19.41 -22.66 39.20
CA VAL A 282 18.16 -21.89 39.19
C VAL A 282 17.07 -22.87 39.60
N ARG A 283 16.41 -22.64 40.75
CA ARG A 283 15.18 -23.37 41.11
C ARG A 283 14.22 -23.25 39.92
N SER A 284 13.84 -24.38 39.33
CA SER A 284 13.04 -24.44 38.11
C SER A 284 11.57 -24.08 38.39
N GLY A 285 11.28 -22.80 38.59
CA GLY A 285 9.91 -22.28 38.57
C GLY A 285 9.43 -22.05 37.13
N TRP A 286 8.12 -21.93 36.91
CA TRP A 286 7.53 -21.65 35.59
C TRP A 286 8.08 -20.35 34.96
N TRP A 287 8.33 -19.32 35.78
CA TRP A 287 9.03 -18.08 35.38
C TRP A 287 10.41 -18.31 34.78
N SER A 288 11.18 -19.29 35.30
CA SER A 288 12.52 -19.61 34.78
C SER A 288 12.47 -20.32 33.43
N LYS A 289 11.35 -20.97 33.09
CA LYS A 289 11.10 -21.59 31.78
C LYS A 289 10.66 -20.54 30.75
N ALA A 290 9.81 -19.59 31.12
CA ALA A 290 9.40 -18.48 30.25
C ALA A 290 10.58 -17.56 29.88
N VAL A 291 11.46 -17.26 30.84
CA VAL A 291 12.71 -16.50 30.61
C VAL A 291 13.77 -17.32 29.85
N GLY A 292 13.55 -18.62 29.64
CA GLY A 292 14.49 -19.52 28.97
C GLY A 292 14.65 -19.30 27.46
N SER A 293 13.71 -18.59 26.81
CA SER A 293 13.76 -18.29 25.37
C SER A 293 13.14 -16.91 25.07
N PRO A 294 13.86 -15.80 25.34
CA PRO A 294 13.31 -14.45 25.17
C PRO A 294 12.88 -14.16 23.73
N LEU A 295 13.60 -14.68 22.74
CA LEU A 295 13.23 -14.52 21.32
C LEU A 295 11.87 -15.15 21.00
N ALA A 296 11.58 -16.34 21.53
CA ALA A 296 10.31 -17.01 21.28
C ALA A 296 9.13 -16.29 21.97
N VAL A 297 9.34 -15.76 23.18
CA VAL A 297 8.32 -14.98 23.89
C VAL A 297 7.98 -13.72 23.11
N VAL A 298 8.99 -12.94 22.71
CA VAL A 298 8.78 -11.72 21.94
C VAL A 298 8.13 -12.01 20.58
N ALA A 299 8.56 -13.07 19.88
CA ALA A 299 7.93 -13.46 18.62
C ALA A 299 6.43 -13.77 18.80
N TRP A 300 6.06 -14.49 19.87
CA TRP A 300 4.65 -14.73 20.20
C TRP A 300 3.88 -13.47 20.55
N LEU A 301 4.48 -12.55 21.32
CA LEU A 301 3.85 -11.27 21.65
C LEU A 301 3.62 -10.42 20.40
N LEU A 302 4.53 -10.44 19.43
CA LEU A 302 4.36 -9.74 18.16
C LEU A 302 3.28 -10.36 17.28
N VAL A 303 3.25 -11.69 17.16
CA VAL A 303 2.15 -12.37 16.45
C VAL A 303 0.81 -12.03 17.10
N PHE A 304 0.74 -12.04 18.43
CA PHE A 304 -0.46 -11.64 19.15
C PHE A 304 -0.82 -10.17 18.89
N PHE A 305 0.15 -9.25 18.93
CA PHE A 305 -0.04 -7.84 18.60
C PHE A 305 -0.58 -7.65 17.18
N GLU A 306 0.00 -8.32 16.18
CA GLU A 306 -0.44 -8.27 14.78
C GLU A 306 -1.88 -8.76 14.62
N VAL A 307 -2.19 -9.95 15.15
CA VAL A 307 -3.54 -10.54 15.09
C VAL A 307 -4.56 -9.68 15.84
N LEU A 308 -4.21 -9.19 17.03
CA LEU A 308 -5.07 -8.31 17.80
C LEU A 308 -5.33 -7.01 17.05
N SER A 309 -4.30 -6.39 16.47
CA SER A 309 -4.44 -5.11 15.76
C SER A 309 -5.35 -5.23 14.54
N LEU A 310 -5.23 -6.30 13.75
CA LEU A 310 -6.11 -6.57 12.61
C LEU A 310 -7.53 -6.95 13.04
N THR A 311 -7.68 -7.62 14.19
CA THR A 311 -9.00 -7.96 14.74
C THR A 311 -9.72 -6.72 15.25
N LEU A 312 -9.02 -5.83 15.97
CA LEU A 312 -9.56 -4.54 16.39
C LEU A 312 -9.96 -3.69 15.20
N ALA A 313 -9.12 -3.64 14.16
CA ALA A 313 -9.44 -2.95 12.91
C ALA A 313 -10.79 -3.41 12.32
N MET A 314 -11.03 -4.72 12.28
CA MET A 314 -12.29 -5.28 11.78
C MET A 314 -13.49 -4.95 12.68
N ILE A 315 -13.32 -4.96 14.00
CA ILE A 315 -14.40 -4.70 14.97
C ILE A 315 -14.75 -3.20 14.99
N ASP A 316 -13.75 -2.34 15.14
CA ASP A 316 -13.93 -0.89 15.32
C ASP A 316 -14.44 -0.22 14.04
N GLN A 317 -14.10 -0.76 12.87
CA GLN A 317 -14.66 -0.25 11.62
C GLN A 317 -16.09 -0.67 11.36
N TYR A 318 -16.61 -1.71 12.01
CA TYR A 318 -17.96 -2.18 11.70
C TYR A 318 -19.01 -1.08 12.02
N PRO A 319 -19.91 -0.73 11.08
CA PRO A 319 -20.29 -1.48 9.88
C PRO A 319 -19.56 -1.09 8.59
N ALA A 320 -18.59 -0.18 8.58
CA ALA A 320 -17.80 0.18 7.40
C ALA A 320 -16.98 -1.00 6.84
N TRP A 321 -16.43 -0.80 5.64
CA TRP A 321 -15.68 -1.84 4.94
C TRP A 321 -14.36 -2.17 5.64
N SER A 322 -14.07 -3.46 5.80
CA SER A 322 -12.75 -3.98 6.16
C SER A 322 -12.45 -5.27 5.36
N VAL A 323 -11.17 -5.60 5.18
CA VAL A 323 -10.74 -6.84 4.49
C VAL A 323 -11.37 -8.08 5.14
N GLY A 324 -11.39 -8.12 6.48
CA GLY A 324 -12.00 -9.22 7.23
C GLY A 324 -13.50 -9.35 6.99
N ARG A 325 -14.23 -8.24 7.04
CA ARG A 325 -15.68 -8.22 6.76
C ARG A 325 -15.98 -8.66 5.33
N SER A 326 -15.23 -8.14 4.34
CA SER A 326 -15.35 -8.50 2.92
C SER A 326 -15.15 -9.99 2.69
N ASN A 327 -14.09 -10.58 3.26
CA ASN A 327 -13.81 -12.01 3.13
C ASN A 327 -14.91 -12.88 3.76
N LEU A 328 -15.44 -12.49 4.92
CA LEU A 328 -16.55 -13.21 5.57
C LEU A 328 -17.85 -13.09 4.76
N GLN A 329 -18.12 -11.92 4.19
CA GLN A 329 -19.27 -11.68 3.31
C GLN A 329 -19.18 -12.47 1.99
N ALA A 330 -17.98 -12.63 1.44
CA ALA A 330 -17.76 -13.44 0.24
C ALA A 330 -18.18 -14.91 0.43
N LEU A 331 -18.03 -15.47 1.64
CA LEU A 331 -18.54 -16.81 1.99
C LEU A 331 -20.06 -16.94 1.87
N THR A 332 -20.78 -15.81 1.91
CA THR A 332 -22.25 -15.75 1.79
C THR A 332 -22.74 -15.31 0.40
N GLY A 333 -21.82 -15.16 -0.57
CA GLY A 333 -22.14 -14.77 -1.96
C GLY A 333 -22.00 -13.27 -2.26
N LYS A 334 -21.68 -12.42 -1.28
CA LYS A 334 -21.33 -11.01 -1.51
C LYS A 334 -19.85 -10.87 -1.86
N THR A 335 -19.52 -11.04 -3.13
CA THR A 335 -18.13 -11.23 -3.58
C THR A 335 -17.49 -9.98 -4.18
N CYS A 336 -18.21 -8.86 -4.35
CA CYS A 336 -17.69 -7.70 -5.08
C CYS A 336 -16.79 -6.77 -4.26
N GLY A 337 -16.46 -7.14 -3.03
CA GLY A 337 -15.43 -6.49 -2.24
C GLY A 337 -15.78 -5.04 -1.94
N LEU A 338 -14.88 -4.12 -2.27
CA LEU A 338 -15.02 -2.69 -2.00
C LEU A 338 -16.06 -2.01 -2.92
N ALA A 339 -16.42 -2.64 -4.05
CA ALA A 339 -17.37 -2.07 -5.02
C ALA A 339 -18.80 -1.94 -4.47
N ASP A 340 -19.16 -2.73 -3.46
CA ASP A 340 -20.48 -2.69 -2.83
C ASP A 340 -20.62 -1.53 -1.82
N ASP A 341 -19.51 -1.04 -1.27
CA ASP A 341 -19.49 -0.01 -0.20
C ASP A 341 -18.94 1.35 -0.68
N VAL A 342 -18.31 1.40 -1.85
CA VAL A 342 -17.96 2.69 -2.48
C VAL A 342 -19.22 3.26 -3.11
N MET A 343 -19.64 4.40 -2.59
CA MET A 343 -20.81 5.15 -3.03
C MET A 343 -20.39 6.23 -4.03
N VAL A 344 -20.98 6.19 -5.21
CA VAL A 344 -20.67 7.04 -6.37
C VAL A 344 -21.80 8.04 -6.59
N GLU A 345 -21.43 9.31 -6.79
CA GLU A 345 -22.32 10.39 -7.21
C GLU A 345 -22.12 10.67 -8.69
N LEU A 346 -22.99 10.12 -9.56
CA LEU A 346 -22.78 10.20 -11.02
C LEU A 346 -23.13 11.58 -11.61
N ASP A 347 -24.16 12.25 -11.08
CA ASP A 347 -24.51 13.63 -11.43
C ASP A 347 -24.51 14.52 -10.18
N PRO A 348 -23.40 15.23 -9.89
CA PRO A 348 -23.31 16.11 -8.73
C PRO A 348 -24.18 17.37 -8.85
N ASN A 349 -24.81 17.62 -9.99
CA ASN A 349 -25.72 18.77 -10.16
C ASN A 349 -27.15 18.45 -9.74
N ALA A 350 -27.53 17.17 -9.67
CA ALA A 350 -28.89 16.75 -9.31
C ALA A 350 -29.22 16.99 -7.82
N GLY A 351 -28.20 17.00 -6.96
CA GLY A 351 -28.34 17.16 -5.51
C GLY A 351 -28.29 18.60 -5.00
N LEU A 352 -28.17 19.60 -5.89
CA LEU A 352 -28.01 21.00 -5.49
C LEU A 352 -29.21 21.51 -4.71
N LEU A 353 -28.96 22.15 -3.56
CA LEU A 353 -30.03 22.71 -2.76
C LEU A 353 -30.53 24.02 -3.37
N THR A 354 -31.84 24.26 -3.25
CA THR A 354 -32.46 25.46 -3.81
C THR A 354 -32.38 26.62 -2.82
N PRO A 355 -31.87 27.80 -3.22
CA PRO A 355 -31.82 28.97 -2.35
C PRO A 355 -33.22 29.57 -2.15
N ILE A 356 -33.43 30.21 -1.01
CA ILE A 356 -34.71 30.80 -0.62
C ILE A 356 -34.66 32.31 -0.83
N GLY A 357 -35.59 32.82 -1.62
CA GLY A 357 -35.81 34.27 -1.79
C GLY A 357 -34.77 34.99 -2.65
N VAL A 358 -33.79 34.28 -3.24
CA VAL A 358 -32.72 34.84 -4.08
C VAL A 358 -32.43 33.97 -5.29
N SER A 359 -31.81 34.55 -6.32
CA SER A 359 -31.39 33.82 -7.52
C SER A 359 -30.25 32.83 -7.21
N VAL A 360 -30.13 31.76 -8.00
CA VAL A 360 -29.04 30.78 -7.83
C VAL A 360 -27.66 31.43 -7.98
N GLY A 361 -27.51 32.39 -8.90
CA GLY A 361 -26.22 33.08 -9.12
C GLY A 361 -25.77 33.92 -7.93
N ASP A 362 -26.71 34.56 -7.23
CA ASP A 362 -26.41 35.48 -6.13
C ASP A 362 -26.38 34.76 -4.76
N ALA A 363 -26.99 33.59 -4.65
CA ALA A 363 -27.25 32.90 -3.39
C ALA A 363 -26.00 32.67 -2.52
N LEU A 364 -24.86 32.32 -3.13
CA LEU A 364 -23.67 31.91 -2.38
C LEU A 364 -23.05 33.06 -1.57
N GLY A 365 -23.21 34.31 -2.03
CA GLY A 365 -22.68 35.52 -1.38
C GLY A 365 -23.75 36.52 -0.94
N SER A 366 -25.03 36.16 -1.00
CA SER A 366 -26.13 37.12 -0.86
C SER A 366 -26.21 37.80 0.51
N ALA A 367 -25.86 37.13 1.61
CA ALA A 367 -25.96 37.74 2.94
C ALA A 367 -24.70 38.52 3.32
N THR A 368 -23.51 38.00 2.99
CA THR A 368 -22.21 38.66 3.17
C THR A 368 -21.20 38.01 2.22
N ALA A 369 -20.36 38.80 1.53
CA ALA A 369 -19.32 38.31 0.63
C ALA A 369 -18.11 39.24 0.62
N ASP A 370 -17.62 39.61 1.81
CA ASP A 370 -16.48 40.50 1.96
C ASP A 370 -15.21 39.76 1.54
N GLY A 371 -14.48 40.28 0.55
CA GLY A 371 -13.25 39.65 0.05
C GLY A 371 -13.44 38.41 -0.85
N PHE A 372 -14.64 37.85 -0.92
CA PHE A 372 -14.99 36.73 -1.80
C PHE A 372 -15.48 37.23 -3.16
N THR A 373 -14.89 36.73 -4.25
CA THR A 373 -15.28 37.10 -5.61
C THR A 373 -15.45 35.90 -6.53
N PRO A 374 -16.22 36.00 -7.63
CA PRO A 374 -16.43 34.87 -8.56
C PRO A 374 -15.15 34.33 -9.21
N ASN A 375 -14.12 35.16 -9.36
CA ASN A 375 -12.83 34.80 -9.94
C ASN A 375 -11.69 34.82 -8.92
N GLY A 376 -12.01 34.78 -7.63
CA GLY A 376 -11.03 34.74 -6.53
C GLY A 376 -10.47 33.34 -6.32
N ILE A 377 -9.98 32.72 -7.40
CA ILE A 377 -9.40 31.37 -7.43
C ILE A 377 -8.18 31.41 -8.35
N PRO A 378 -7.03 30.85 -7.95
CA PRO A 378 -5.88 30.71 -8.84
C PRO A 378 -6.22 29.89 -10.10
N SER A 379 -5.49 30.13 -11.19
CA SER A 379 -5.63 29.33 -12.42
C SER A 379 -5.08 27.92 -12.27
N ASP A 380 -4.15 27.69 -11.36
CA ASP A 380 -3.60 26.38 -11.03
C ASP A 380 -3.77 26.17 -9.52
N VAL A 381 -4.49 25.10 -9.18
CA VAL A 381 -4.75 24.68 -7.80
C VAL A 381 -4.32 23.22 -7.62
N SER A 382 -3.36 22.75 -8.40
CA SER A 382 -2.84 21.38 -8.30
C SER A 382 -2.48 20.99 -6.86
N ALA A 383 -2.79 19.75 -6.50
CA ALA A 383 -2.50 19.18 -5.20
C ALA A 383 -1.00 19.22 -4.88
N ASP A 384 -0.68 19.40 -3.60
CA ASP A 384 0.70 19.17 -3.13
C ASP A 384 1.13 17.71 -3.36
N PRO A 385 2.43 17.40 -3.33
CA PRO A 385 2.89 16.01 -3.23
C PRO A 385 2.69 15.45 -1.80
N VAL A 386 2.41 14.15 -1.67
CA VAL A 386 2.35 13.44 -0.37
C VAL A 386 3.69 12.79 -0.04
N MET A 387 4.48 12.39 -1.05
CA MET A 387 5.79 11.79 -0.83
C MET A 387 6.93 12.79 -1.10
N ASP A 388 7.81 12.94 -0.11
CA ASP A 388 9.16 13.44 -0.36
C ASP A 388 10.01 12.30 -0.95
N ARG A 389 10.77 12.58 -2.00
CA ARG A 389 11.30 11.56 -2.94
C ARG A 389 12.39 10.64 -2.41
N SER A 390 12.69 10.65 -1.11
CA SER A 390 13.84 9.94 -0.54
C SER A 390 13.69 8.41 -0.43
N GLY A 391 13.02 7.72 -1.36
CA GLY A 391 12.89 6.25 -1.31
C GLY A 391 12.22 5.52 -2.46
N GLY A 392 11.59 6.22 -3.42
CA GLY A 392 10.83 5.63 -4.51
C GLY A 392 11.65 5.47 -5.81
N ASN A 393 12.39 4.36 -5.97
CA ASN A 393 12.94 3.97 -7.28
C ASN A 393 11.84 3.38 -8.19
N PHE A 394 10.90 4.21 -8.61
CA PHE A 394 10.01 3.92 -9.72
C PHE A 394 10.25 5.01 -10.77
N ALA A 395 11.16 4.70 -11.71
CA ALA A 395 11.64 5.59 -12.77
C ALA A 395 12.33 6.88 -12.29
N ASP A 396 13.55 7.10 -12.75
CA ASP A 396 14.32 8.33 -12.59
C ASP A 396 13.60 9.45 -13.38
N THR A 397 12.58 10.04 -12.78
CA THR A 397 11.81 11.15 -13.34
C THR A 397 12.07 12.39 -12.50
N ASP A 398 12.92 13.29 -13.00
CA ASP A 398 13.33 14.54 -12.34
C ASP A 398 12.17 15.55 -12.10
N GLY A 399 10.93 15.26 -12.51
CA GLY A 399 9.79 16.19 -12.36
C GLY A 399 8.82 15.79 -11.24
N VAL A 400 8.45 16.72 -10.35
CA VAL A 400 7.46 16.52 -9.27
C VAL A 400 6.18 15.84 -9.83
N VAL A 401 5.84 14.65 -9.33
CA VAL A 401 4.59 13.97 -9.71
C VAL A 401 3.48 14.51 -8.82
N ASN A 402 2.78 15.55 -9.28
CA ASN A 402 1.55 15.99 -8.64
C ASN A 402 0.42 15.08 -9.13
N THR A 403 0.07 14.03 -8.38
CA THR A 403 -1.12 13.20 -8.71
C THR A 403 -2.39 13.86 -8.20
N SER A 404 -2.73 15.00 -8.78
CA SER A 404 -4.07 15.56 -8.62
C SER A 404 -5.11 14.61 -9.22
N GLU A 405 -6.31 14.58 -8.65
CA GLU A 405 -7.44 13.91 -9.28
C GLU A 405 -7.79 14.63 -10.59
N ALA A 406 -7.91 13.90 -11.70
CA ALA A 406 -8.13 14.50 -13.01
C ALA A 406 -9.35 15.44 -13.01
N GLY A 407 -9.12 16.71 -13.39
CA GLY A 407 -10.12 17.76 -13.44
C GLY A 407 -10.28 18.58 -12.15
N THR A 408 -9.45 18.34 -11.14
CA THR A 408 -9.46 19.07 -9.85
C THR A 408 -8.33 20.11 -9.72
N GLU A 409 -7.48 20.23 -10.75
CA GLU A 409 -6.30 21.10 -10.80
C GLU A 409 -6.63 22.57 -11.08
N GLY A 410 -7.92 22.89 -11.33
CA GLY A 410 -8.37 24.22 -11.68
C GLY A 410 -8.26 24.53 -13.17
N GLY A 411 -7.96 25.78 -13.48
CA GLY A 411 -7.97 26.34 -14.83
C GLY A 411 -9.16 27.27 -15.06
N THR A 412 -9.22 27.84 -16.27
CA THR A 412 -10.26 28.80 -16.64
C THR A 412 -11.05 28.36 -17.87
N THR A 413 -12.30 28.82 -17.97
CA THR A 413 -13.20 28.61 -19.10
C THR A 413 -13.40 29.90 -19.90
N ALA A 414 -13.68 29.76 -21.21
CA ALA A 414 -13.94 30.89 -22.09
C ALA A 414 -15.32 31.54 -21.84
N ALA A 415 -16.33 30.73 -21.52
CA ALA A 415 -17.64 31.19 -21.09
C ALA A 415 -17.66 31.38 -19.57
N ALA A 416 -18.31 32.44 -19.11
CA ALA A 416 -18.56 32.67 -17.70
C ALA A 416 -19.75 31.82 -17.22
N GLY A 417 -19.70 31.35 -15.98
CA GLY A 417 -20.79 30.67 -15.30
C GLY A 417 -21.87 31.63 -14.79
N ILE A 418 -22.81 31.08 -14.02
CA ILE A 418 -24.04 31.77 -13.59
C ILE A 418 -23.80 33.07 -12.80
N ASN A 419 -22.69 33.18 -12.07
CA ASN A 419 -22.31 34.39 -11.31
C ASN A 419 -21.11 35.14 -11.91
N GLY A 420 -20.80 34.90 -13.18
CA GLY A 420 -19.69 35.55 -13.88
C GLY A 420 -18.30 34.93 -13.65
N SER A 421 -18.21 33.84 -12.89
CA SER A 421 -16.95 33.10 -12.71
C SER A 421 -16.48 32.45 -14.01
N ARG A 422 -15.19 32.49 -14.27
CA ARG A 422 -14.51 31.77 -15.35
C ARG A 422 -13.70 30.58 -14.82
N ALA A 423 -13.83 30.21 -13.55
CA ALA A 423 -13.13 29.06 -13.01
C ALA A 423 -13.66 27.75 -13.62
N ARG A 424 -12.76 26.82 -13.93
CA ARG A 424 -13.14 25.46 -14.30
C ARG A 424 -13.55 24.71 -13.04
N LEU A 425 -14.81 24.28 -12.98
CA LEU A 425 -15.34 23.51 -11.86
C LEU A 425 -14.97 22.01 -11.99
N PRO A 426 -14.72 21.33 -10.86
CA PRO A 426 -14.37 19.91 -10.82
C PRO A 426 -15.60 19.01 -11.00
N TYR A 427 -15.38 17.70 -11.07
CA TYR A 427 -16.42 16.66 -10.93
C TYR A 427 -17.57 16.67 -11.95
N GLY A 428 -17.47 17.49 -13.01
CA GLY A 428 -18.59 17.70 -13.94
C GLY A 428 -19.69 18.62 -13.37
N LEU A 429 -19.36 19.45 -12.37
CA LEU A 429 -20.24 20.53 -11.94
C LEU A 429 -20.44 21.52 -13.09
N ASP A 430 -21.70 21.81 -13.38
CA ASP A 430 -22.13 22.68 -14.47
C ASP A 430 -21.98 24.15 -14.06
N PRO A 431 -21.10 24.94 -14.71
CA PRO A 431 -20.92 26.36 -14.38
C PRO A 431 -22.18 27.20 -14.58
N ALA A 432 -23.15 26.75 -15.39
CA ALA A 432 -24.41 27.44 -15.59
C ALA A 432 -25.40 27.24 -14.43
N ARG A 433 -25.14 26.30 -13.52
CA ARG A 433 -25.99 26.00 -12.35
C ARG A 433 -25.27 26.20 -11.02
N ASN A 434 -23.94 26.22 -11.02
CA ASN A 434 -23.12 26.31 -9.82
C ASN A 434 -22.39 27.66 -9.78
N PRO A 435 -22.83 28.64 -8.96
CA PRO A 435 -21.99 29.77 -8.61
C PRO A 435 -20.75 29.29 -7.84
N VAL A 436 -19.69 30.05 -7.92
CA VAL A 436 -18.48 29.82 -7.12
C VAL A 436 -17.97 31.14 -6.62
N LEU A 437 -17.48 31.17 -5.38
CA LEU A 437 -16.85 32.35 -4.79
C LEU A 437 -15.56 31.91 -4.10
N GLY A 438 -14.51 32.71 -4.24
CA GLY A 438 -13.27 32.48 -3.52
C GLY A 438 -12.59 33.76 -3.03
N SER A 439 -11.75 33.63 -2.01
CA SER A 439 -11.04 34.74 -1.35
C SER A 439 -9.67 35.06 -1.97
N TRP A 440 -9.17 34.22 -2.88
CA TRP A 440 -7.83 34.40 -3.44
C TRP A 440 -7.69 35.72 -4.23
N ARG A 441 -6.51 36.32 -4.10
CA ARG A 441 -6.12 37.52 -4.85
C ARG A 441 -4.62 37.56 -5.07
N SER A 442 -4.21 38.16 -6.18
CA SER A 442 -2.79 38.37 -6.53
C SER A 442 -2.12 39.51 -5.75
N GLY A 443 -2.90 40.38 -5.11
CA GLY A 443 -2.42 41.59 -4.42
C GLY A 443 -2.38 41.47 -2.90
N VAL A 444 -2.64 42.60 -2.23
CA VAL A 444 -2.68 42.69 -0.76
C VAL A 444 -3.81 41.81 -0.21
N GLN A 445 -3.43 40.83 0.61
CA GLN A 445 -4.37 39.97 1.32
C GLN A 445 -5.18 40.78 2.34
N GLN A 446 -6.44 40.42 2.52
CA GLN A 446 -7.33 41.04 3.49
C GLN A 446 -8.24 39.96 4.09
N PRO A 447 -8.73 40.14 5.32
CA PRO A 447 -9.71 39.22 5.87
C PRO A 447 -10.95 39.13 4.97
N ALA A 448 -11.43 37.92 4.75
CA ALA A 448 -12.59 37.65 3.92
C ALA A 448 -13.65 36.85 4.69
N MET A 449 -14.92 37.17 4.45
CA MET A 449 -16.05 36.50 5.08
C MET A 449 -17.18 36.32 4.08
N LEU A 450 -17.65 35.08 3.99
CA LEU A 450 -18.78 34.67 3.18
C LEU A 450 -19.89 34.13 4.08
N ARG A 451 -21.10 34.59 3.84
CA ARG A 451 -22.33 34.04 4.37
C ARG A 451 -23.34 33.94 3.24
N SER A 452 -23.72 32.72 2.89
CA SER A 452 -24.70 32.49 1.84
C SER A 452 -26.11 32.86 2.29
N ALA A 453 -27.02 32.90 1.32
CA ALA A 453 -28.45 32.79 1.59
C ALA A 453 -28.79 31.44 2.24
N TRP A 454 -30.01 31.35 2.78
CA TRP A 454 -30.56 30.09 3.24
C TRP A 454 -30.96 29.20 2.05
N TYR A 455 -30.58 27.94 2.11
CA TYR A 455 -30.94 26.88 1.18
C TYR A 455 -31.97 25.96 1.84
N ARG A 456 -33.01 25.61 1.10
CA ARG A 456 -34.08 24.72 1.56
C ARG A 456 -33.56 23.29 1.64
N LEU A 457 -33.75 22.63 2.78
CA LEU A 457 -33.58 21.18 2.87
C LEU A 457 -34.81 20.50 2.22
N PRO A 458 -34.62 19.43 1.42
CA PRO A 458 -35.75 18.74 0.77
C PRO A 458 -36.76 18.20 1.78
N ASP A 459 -38.03 18.14 1.40
CA ASP A 459 -39.05 17.48 2.23
C ASP A 459 -38.67 16.01 2.47
N GLY A 460 -38.81 15.54 3.71
CA GLY A 460 -38.44 14.16 4.06
C GLY A 460 -36.93 13.89 4.17
N TRP A 461 -36.06 14.90 4.01
CA TRP A 461 -34.60 14.69 4.13
C TRP A 461 -34.19 14.00 5.44
N ALA A 462 -34.93 14.26 6.53
CA ALA A 462 -34.65 13.69 7.85
C ALA A 462 -34.97 12.19 7.94
N THR A 463 -35.99 11.72 7.21
CA THR A 463 -36.32 10.29 7.11
C THR A 463 -35.42 9.57 6.11
N ASP A 464 -35.00 10.27 5.07
CA ASP A 464 -34.23 9.73 3.93
C ASP A 464 -32.71 9.69 4.17
N ARG A 465 -32.23 10.10 5.37
CA ARG A 465 -30.81 10.13 5.74
C ARG A 465 -30.07 8.79 5.56
N LYS A 466 -30.79 7.66 5.50
CA LYS A 466 -30.18 6.35 5.21
C LYS A 466 -29.83 6.18 3.73
N ALA A 467 -30.59 6.81 2.82
CA ALA A 467 -30.36 6.75 1.38
C ALA A 467 -29.44 7.87 0.89
N ALA A 468 -29.48 9.04 1.53
CA ALA A 468 -28.59 10.17 1.27
C ALA A 468 -28.01 10.70 2.60
N PRO A 469 -26.86 10.19 3.06
CA PRO A 469 -26.35 10.46 4.41
C PRO A 469 -25.46 11.70 4.54
N LEU A 470 -25.13 12.37 3.43
CA LEU A 470 -24.11 13.42 3.41
C LEU A 470 -24.64 14.77 2.94
N LEU A 471 -24.12 15.82 3.53
CA LEU A 471 -24.10 17.17 2.97
C LEU A 471 -22.69 17.41 2.41
N VAL A 472 -22.63 17.85 1.16
CA VAL A 472 -21.37 18.04 0.44
C VAL A 472 -21.24 19.47 -0.05
N VAL A 473 -20.04 20.03 0.09
CA VAL A 473 -19.63 21.30 -0.52
C VAL A 473 -18.33 21.03 -1.28
N SER A 474 -18.26 21.44 -2.55
CA SER A 474 -16.97 21.40 -3.25
C SER A 474 -16.19 22.65 -2.90
N ALA A 475 -14.95 22.48 -2.47
CA ALA A 475 -14.07 23.56 -2.04
C ALA A 475 -12.66 23.41 -2.62
N ALA A 476 -11.93 24.51 -2.69
CA ALA A 476 -10.52 24.55 -3.05
C ALA A 476 -9.78 25.55 -2.15
N GLY A 477 -8.45 25.44 -2.13
CA GLY A 477 -7.57 26.30 -1.35
C GLY A 477 -7.04 25.65 -0.07
N ARG A 478 -6.26 26.43 0.69
CA ARG A 478 -5.65 26.03 1.96
C ARG A 478 -6.40 26.73 3.07
N PHE A 479 -7.02 25.94 3.94
CA PHE A 479 -7.81 26.42 5.04
C PHE A 479 -7.88 25.36 6.14
N ASP A 480 -8.07 25.83 7.37
CA ASP A 480 -8.12 25.01 8.56
C ASP A 480 -9.53 24.45 8.83
N GLN A 481 -9.59 23.44 9.68
CA GLN A 481 -10.87 22.89 10.13
C GLN A 481 -11.70 23.97 10.85
N GLY A 482 -12.94 24.14 10.40
CA GLY A 482 -13.88 25.11 10.97
C GLY A 482 -13.86 26.49 10.30
N GLU A 483 -12.98 26.74 9.34
CA GLU A 483 -13.05 27.96 8.52
C GLU A 483 -14.22 27.91 7.53
N VAL A 484 -14.62 26.70 7.09
CA VAL A 484 -15.85 26.44 6.34
C VAL A 484 -16.83 25.66 7.21
N GLN A 485 -18.02 26.22 7.42
CA GLN A 485 -19.07 25.63 8.26
C GLN A 485 -20.44 25.75 7.60
N VAL A 486 -21.34 24.84 7.96
CA VAL A 486 -22.77 24.96 7.66
C VAL A 486 -23.53 25.35 8.93
N GLN A 487 -24.40 26.33 8.82
CA GLN A 487 -25.40 26.63 9.85
C GLN A 487 -26.75 26.09 9.45
N TRP A 488 -27.52 25.57 10.41
CA TRP A 488 -28.91 25.17 10.20
C TRP A 488 -29.87 26.08 10.97
N ALA A 489 -31.13 26.12 10.53
CA ALA A 489 -32.21 26.81 11.22
C ALA A 489 -33.56 26.17 10.90
N THR A 490 -34.54 26.38 11.78
CA THR A 490 -35.97 26.25 11.45
C THR A 490 -36.46 27.51 10.72
N ASP A 491 -37.65 27.46 10.11
CA ASP A 491 -38.22 28.61 9.41
C ASP A 491 -38.40 29.82 10.34
N GLN A 492 -38.80 29.59 11.60
CA GLN A 492 -38.95 30.65 12.60
C GLN A 492 -37.59 31.26 12.99
N GLN A 493 -36.57 30.42 13.17
CA GLN A 493 -35.22 30.85 13.51
C GLN A 493 -34.59 31.66 12.36
N ALA A 494 -34.71 31.16 11.13
CA ALA A 494 -34.22 31.82 9.93
C ALA A 494 -34.90 33.19 9.71
N ALA A 495 -36.22 33.26 9.92
CA ALA A 495 -36.98 34.53 9.87
C ALA A 495 -36.54 35.53 10.94
N ALA A 496 -36.12 35.05 12.12
CA ALA A 496 -35.55 35.87 13.18
C ALA A 496 -34.05 36.19 12.96
N GLY A 497 -33.44 35.74 11.86
CA GLY A 497 -32.02 35.93 11.55
C GLY A 497 -31.05 35.14 12.44
N LYS A 498 -31.55 34.15 13.19
CA LYS A 498 -30.76 33.38 14.16
C LYS A 498 -30.55 31.94 13.66
N PRO A 499 -29.33 31.41 13.65
CA PRO A 499 -29.11 29.99 13.41
C PRO A 499 -29.52 29.16 14.64
N GLY A 500 -29.97 27.93 14.40
CA GLY A 500 -30.17 26.92 15.45
C GLY A 500 -28.87 26.25 15.90
N GLY A 501 -27.84 26.26 15.04
CA GLY A 501 -26.48 25.80 15.36
C GLY A 501 -25.58 25.77 14.11
N ALA A 502 -24.36 25.26 14.29
CA ALA A 502 -23.35 25.17 13.23
C ALA A 502 -22.61 23.82 13.28
N LEU A 503 -22.15 23.35 12.12
CA LEU A 503 -21.42 22.10 11.92
C LEU A 503 -20.25 22.36 10.96
N GLY A 504 -19.07 21.87 11.31
CA GLY A 504 -17.91 21.87 10.42
C GLY A 504 -17.96 20.71 9.42
N PHE A 505 -17.17 20.79 8.37
CA PHE A 505 -16.98 19.68 7.43
C PHE A 505 -15.70 18.92 7.73
N GLY A 506 -15.71 17.61 7.46
CA GLY A 506 -14.48 16.85 7.32
C GLY A 506 -13.91 17.00 5.91
N ASP A 507 -12.58 17.04 5.85
CA ASP A 507 -11.81 17.21 4.63
C ASP A 507 -10.81 16.05 4.50
N VAL A 508 -10.89 15.35 3.37
CA VAL A 508 -10.07 14.17 3.06
C VAL A 508 -9.19 14.46 1.84
N GLY A 509 -9.54 15.46 1.04
CA GLY A 509 -8.92 15.70 -0.24
C GLY A 509 -7.59 16.44 -0.13
N ALA A 510 -6.94 16.60 -1.27
CA ALA A 510 -5.66 17.28 -1.34
C ALA A 510 -5.82 18.80 -1.38
N ALA A 511 -5.22 19.51 -0.42
CA ALA A 511 -5.03 20.95 -0.55
C ALA A 511 -3.89 21.25 -1.54
N PRO A 512 -3.96 22.35 -2.31
CA PRO A 512 -5.07 23.29 -2.47
C PRO A 512 -6.12 22.87 -3.51
N ALA A 513 -6.04 21.67 -4.07
CA ALA A 513 -6.94 21.20 -5.12
C ALA A 513 -8.42 21.19 -4.74
N TRP A 514 -9.25 21.17 -5.78
CA TRP A 514 -10.67 20.98 -5.63
C TRP A 514 -10.97 19.64 -4.96
N ARG A 515 -11.79 19.68 -3.92
CA ARG A 515 -12.19 18.52 -3.12
C ARG A 515 -13.60 18.67 -2.57
N ASN A 516 -14.21 17.55 -2.21
CA ASN A 516 -15.54 17.53 -1.60
C ASN A 516 -15.42 17.48 -0.07
N LEU A 517 -15.81 18.57 0.59
CA LEU A 517 -16.02 18.67 2.03
C LEU A 517 -17.29 17.93 2.41
N ARG A 518 -17.26 17.17 3.52
CA ARG A 518 -18.31 16.20 3.87
C ARG A 518 -18.83 16.46 5.28
N ALA A 519 -20.15 16.51 5.44
CA ALA A 519 -20.79 16.59 6.75
C ALA A 519 -21.93 15.56 6.83
N PRO A 520 -21.94 14.64 7.81
CA PRO A 520 -23.03 13.69 7.97
C PRO A 520 -24.35 14.42 8.28
N LEU A 521 -25.39 14.18 7.48
CA LEU A 521 -26.73 14.75 7.72
C LEU A 521 -27.33 14.30 9.06
N ALA A 522 -26.87 13.17 9.60
CA ALA A 522 -27.23 12.69 10.92
C ALA A 522 -26.86 13.68 12.05
N ALA A 523 -25.83 14.52 11.85
CA ALA A 523 -25.41 15.53 12.82
C ALA A 523 -26.30 16.78 12.82
N ILE A 524 -27.14 16.98 11.80
CA ILE A 524 -28.10 18.09 11.74
C ILE A 524 -29.41 17.66 12.43
N PRO A 525 -30.00 18.48 13.31
CA PRO A 525 -31.30 18.19 13.94
C PRO A 525 -32.42 17.93 12.93
N ALA A 526 -33.36 17.04 13.26
CA ALA A 526 -34.42 16.60 12.33
C ALA A 526 -35.48 17.68 12.05
N ASP A 527 -35.59 18.68 12.91
CA ASP A 527 -36.47 19.83 12.78
C ASP A 527 -35.86 20.97 11.94
N ALA A 528 -34.59 20.87 11.53
CA ALA A 528 -33.99 21.84 10.64
C ALA A 528 -34.66 21.84 9.27
N THR A 529 -35.03 23.02 8.77
CA THR A 529 -35.72 23.20 7.48
C THR A 529 -34.82 23.87 6.45
N GLN A 530 -33.78 24.57 6.89
CA GLN A 530 -32.89 25.34 6.03
C GLN A 530 -31.45 25.28 6.53
N ILE A 531 -30.50 25.43 5.60
CA ILE A 531 -29.07 25.55 5.90
C ILE A 531 -28.41 26.71 5.16
N ARG A 532 -27.30 27.23 5.66
CA ARG A 532 -26.47 28.21 4.94
C ARG A 532 -24.99 27.93 5.15
N LEU A 533 -24.18 28.28 4.16
CA LEU A 533 -22.74 28.15 4.20
C LEU A 533 -22.12 29.41 4.82
N ILE A 534 -21.10 29.20 5.64
CA ILE A 534 -20.23 30.25 6.17
C ILE A 534 -18.79 29.86 5.84
N ALA A 535 -18.04 30.78 5.27
CA ALA A 535 -16.61 30.67 5.13
C ALA A 535 -15.94 31.92 5.72
N LYS A 536 -14.89 31.74 6.52
CA LYS A 536 -14.12 32.82 7.12
C LYS A 536 -12.65 32.57 6.84
N ASP A 537 -11.98 33.60 6.35
CA ASP A 537 -10.57 33.60 6.01
C ASP A 537 -9.93 34.82 6.68
N ASP A 538 -9.34 34.62 7.84
CA ASP A 538 -8.66 35.68 8.60
C ASP A 538 -7.13 35.65 8.42
N ASP A 539 -6.59 34.61 7.78
CA ASP A 539 -5.16 34.48 7.54
C ASP A 539 -4.76 35.32 6.32
N LEU A 540 -3.70 36.10 6.47
CA LEU A 540 -3.19 36.99 5.42
C LEU A 540 -2.02 36.38 4.64
N ALA A 541 -1.71 35.11 4.87
CA ALA A 541 -0.74 34.36 4.09
C ALA A 541 -1.25 34.24 2.63
N PRO A 542 -0.47 34.63 1.61
CA PRO A 542 -0.92 34.57 0.21
C PRO A 542 -1.30 33.18 -0.31
N GLN A 543 -0.86 32.12 0.38
CA GLN A 543 -1.16 30.73 0.07
C GLN A 543 -2.44 30.23 0.74
N HIS A 544 -2.92 30.93 1.77
CA HIS A 544 -4.16 30.65 2.48
C HIS A 544 -5.30 31.37 1.78
N TRP A 545 -6.30 30.60 1.35
CA TRP A 545 -7.48 31.11 0.66
C TRP A 545 -8.51 29.99 0.57
N ILE A 546 -9.77 30.38 0.39
CA ILE A 546 -10.91 29.48 0.34
C ILE A 546 -11.69 29.76 -0.93
N ALA A 547 -12.06 28.72 -1.67
CA ALA A 547 -13.14 28.77 -2.64
C ALA A 547 -14.19 27.71 -2.32
N VAL A 548 -15.46 28.03 -2.55
CA VAL A 548 -16.59 27.16 -2.24
C VAL A 548 -17.66 27.22 -3.32
N THR A 549 -18.38 26.11 -3.48
CA THR A 549 -19.63 26.01 -4.26
C THR A 549 -20.84 25.88 -3.30
N PRO A 550 -22.09 25.99 -3.79
CA PRO A 550 -23.27 25.74 -2.98
C PRO A 550 -23.31 24.33 -2.37
N PRO A 551 -23.96 24.19 -1.21
CA PRO A 551 -24.18 22.88 -0.60
C PRO A 551 -25.12 22.01 -1.45
N ARG A 552 -24.84 20.71 -1.48
CA ARG A 552 -25.67 19.68 -2.12
C ARG A 552 -25.83 18.44 -1.26
N ILE A 553 -26.92 17.71 -1.47
CA ILE A 553 -27.14 16.38 -0.91
C ILE A 553 -26.98 15.38 -2.06
N PRO A 554 -25.91 14.56 -2.07
CA PRO A 554 -25.56 13.72 -3.21
C PRO A 554 -26.55 12.57 -3.39
N GLN A 555 -26.83 12.21 -4.64
CA GLN A 555 -27.56 10.98 -4.97
C GLN A 555 -26.56 9.84 -5.17
N LEU A 556 -26.50 8.94 -4.20
CA LEU A 556 -25.47 7.91 -4.12
C LEU A 556 -25.96 6.57 -4.65
N ARG A 557 -25.12 5.91 -5.44
CA ARG A 557 -25.28 4.51 -5.88
C ARG A 557 -23.97 3.76 -5.67
N SER A 558 -24.00 2.48 -5.35
CA SER A 558 -22.74 1.75 -5.18
C SER A 558 -21.94 1.69 -6.49
N LEU A 559 -20.62 1.58 -6.40
CA LEU A 559 -19.73 1.48 -7.55
C LEU A 559 -20.10 0.26 -8.40
N GLN A 560 -20.48 -0.85 -7.78
CA GLN A 560 -20.97 -2.04 -8.46
C GLN A 560 -22.23 -1.76 -9.31
N GLN A 561 -23.13 -0.88 -8.86
CA GLN A 561 -24.31 -0.49 -9.65
C GLN A 561 -24.00 0.47 -10.79
N VAL A 562 -22.93 1.27 -10.68
CA VAL A 562 -22.55 2.27 -11.68
C VAL A 562 -21.64 1.67 -12.76
N VAL A 563 -20.56 1.02 -12.34
CA VAL A 563 -19.55 0.43 -13.23
C VAL A 563 -19.96 -0.97 -13.69
N GLY A 564 -20.61 -1.74 -12.81
CA GLY A 564 -20.97 -3.13 -13.08
C GLY A 564 -19.76 -4.05 -13.23
N SER A 565 -19.98 -5.16 -13.93
CA SER A 565 -19.01 -6.24 -14.15
C SER A 565 -18.70 -6.51 -15.62
N GLN A 566 -19.18 -5.65 -16.53
CA GLN A 566 -19.06 -5.84 -17.98
C GLN A 566 -18.20 -4.76 -18.65
N ASP A 567 -18.34 -3.52 -18.20
CA ASP A 567 -17.54 -2.41 -18.72
C ASP A 567 -16.04 -2.68 -18.51
N PRO A 568 -15.19 -2.40 -19.53
CA PRO A 568 -13.75 -2.52 -19.39
C PRO A 568 -13.21 -1.43 -18.47
N VAL A 569 -12.50 -1.84 -17.42
CA VAL A 569 -11.95 -0.95 -16.40
C VAL A 569 -10.42 -0.98 -16.44
N LEU A 570 -9.80 0.19 -16.41
CA LEU A 570 -8.38 0.34 -16.07
C LEU A 570 -8.26 0.28 -14.55
N LEU A 571 -8.01 -0.92 -14.02
CA LEU A 571 -7.72 -1.11 -12.61
C LEU A 571 -6.23 -0.83 -12.39
N ASP A 572 -5.91 0.21 -11.62
CA ASP A 572 -4.54 0.42 -11.16
C ASP A 572 -4.09 -0.83 -10.36
N TRP A 573 -2.82 -1.20 -10.47
CA TRP A 573 -2.39 -2.52 -10.01
C TRP A 573 -2.64 -2.79 -8.51
N LEU A 574 -2.63 -1.74 -7.68
CA LEU A 574 -2.83 -1.86 -6.23
C LEU A 574 -4.27 -2.21 -5.85
N VAL A 575 -5.26 -1.87 -6.68
CA VAL A 575 -6.68 -1.99 -6.33
C VAL A 575 -7.31 -3.33 -6.74
N GLY A 576 -6.62 -4.12 -7.56
CA GLY A 576 -7.20 -5.29 -8.22
C GLY A 576 -7.86 -6.33 -7.28
N LEU A 577 -7.30 -6.55 -6.09
CA LEU A 577 -7.88 -7.48 -5.10
C LEU A 577 -9.11 -6.92 -4.37
N ALA A 578 -9.24 -5.59 -4.28
CA ALA A 578 -10.38 -4.95 -3.63
C ALA A 578 -11.62 -4.90 -4.56
N PHE A 579 -11.42 -4.99 -5.87
CA PHE A 579 -12.46 -4.91 -6.91
C PHE A 579 -12.53 -6.18 -7.78
N PRO A 580 -12.83 -7.36 -7.21
CA PRO A 580 -12.78 -8.64 -7.93
C PRO A 580 -13.90 -8.81 -8.97
N CYS A 581 -14.96 -7.99 -8.93
CA CYS A 581 -16.10 -8.06 -9.85
C CYS A 581 -15.94 -7.16 -11.09
N GLN A 582 -15.04 -6.18 -11.06
CA GLN A 582 -14.80 -5.27 -12.17
C GLN A 582 -13.92 -5.98 -13.20
N ARG A 583 -14.30 -5.90 -14.48
CA ARG A 583 -13.57 -6.57 -15.54
C ARG A 583 -12.42 -5.66 -16.02
N PRO A 584 -11.14 -6.08 -15.91
CA PRO A 584 -10.06 -5.32 -16.51
C PRO A 584 -10.22 -5.28 -18.04
N PHE A 585 -9.80 -4.18 -18.66
CA PHE A 585 -9.80 -4.07 -20.13
C PHE A 585 -8.88 -5.15 -20.74
N GLY A 586 -9.30 -5.73 -21.86
CA GLY A 586 -8.53 -6.76 -22.56
C GLY A 586 -7.46 -6.19 -23.50
N HIS A 587 -6.55 -7.05 -23.95
CA HIS A 587 -5.71 -6.78 -25.12
C HIS A 587 -5.63 -8.03 -25.99
N GLN A 588 -5.66 -7.85 -27.32
CA GLN A 588 -5.59 -8.95 -28.27
C GLN A 588 -4.83 -8.52 -29.52
N ASN A 589 -3.93 -9.37 -30.01
CA ASN A 589 -3.17 -9.15 -31.25
C ASN A 589 -2.41 -7.80 -31.29
N GLY A 590 -1.93 -7.31 -30.14
CA GLY A 590 -1.21 -6.04 -30.02
C GLY A 590 -2.07 -4.78 -29.90
N VAL A 591 -3.41 -4.91 -29.81
CA VAL A 591 -4.35 -3.80 -29.64
C VAL A 591 -5.11 -3.96 -28.33
N ILE A 592 -5.35 -2.85 -27.62
CA ILE A 592 -6.10 -2.83 -26.36
C ILE A 592 -7.59 -2.56 -26.60
N GLU A 593 -8.43 -3.11 -25.73
CA GLU A 593 -9.83 -2.72 -25.59
C GLU A 593 -9.92 -1.34 -24.92
N PRO A 594 -10.67 -0.37 -25.47
CA PRO A 594 -10.87 0.94 -24.86
C PRO A 594 -11.52 0.86 -23.45
N PRO A 595 -10.82 1.22 -22.35
CA PRO A 595 -11.45 1.29 -21.03
C PRO A 595 -12.42 2.48 -20.93
N LYS A 596 -13.47 2.31 -20.13
CA LYS A 596 -14.46 3.38 -19.83
C LYS A 596 -14.24 4.04 -18.47
N TRP A 597 -13.67 3.27 -17.55
CA TRP A 597 -13.46 3.67 -16.17
C TRP A 597 -12.01 3.41 -15.78
N ARG A 598 -11.50 4.22 -14.84
CA ARG A 598 -10.26 3.93 -14.12
C ARG A 598 -10.53 3.95 -12.62
N ILE A 599 -10.02 2.96 -11.90
CA ILE A 599 -10.08 2.90 -10.43
C ILE A 599 -8.66 3.04 -9.90
N LEU A 600 -8.45 4.05 -9.08
CA LEU A 600 -7.17 4.39 -8.48
C LEU A 600 -7.19 4.08 -6.97
N PRO A 601 -6.05 3.74 -6.37
CA PRO A 601 -5.93 3.67 -4.91
C PRO A 601 -5.98 5.07 -4.29
N ASP A 602 -5.86 5.12 -2.96
CA ASP A 602 -5.69 6.36 -2.19
C ASP A 602 -4.53 7.21 -2.71
N ARG A 603 -4.51 8.51 -2.39
CA ARG A 603 -3.54 9.45 -2.99
C ARG A 603 -2.08 9.01 -2.81
N PHE A 604 -1.70 8.54 -1.62
CA PHE A 604 -0.36 7.99 -1.38
C PHE A 604 -0.08 6.78 -2.28
N GLY A 605 -1.05 5.85 -2.36
CA GLY A 605 -0.99 4.72 -3.27
C GLY A 605 -0.85 5.14 -4.74
N ALA A 606 -1.59 6.15 -5.19
CA ALA A 606 -1.59 6.59 -6.58
C ALA A 606 -0.27 7.27 -6.96
N GLU A 607 0.26 8.14 -6.09
CA GLU A 607 1.55 8.82 -6.28
C GLU A 607 2.72 7.84 -6.30
N ALA A 608 2.71 6.84 -5.41
CA ALA A 608 3.76 5.82 -5.36
C ALA A 608 3.76 4.84 -6.54
N ASN A 609 2.61 4.63 -7.18
CA ASN A 609 2.41 3.47 -8.07
C ASN A 609 1.96 3.77 -9.49
N SER A 610 1.36 4.95 -9.75
CA SER A 610 1.04 5.37 -11.12
C SER A 610 2.27 5.45 -12.04
N PRO A 611 3.45 5.91 -11.57
CA PRO A 611 4.67 5.91 -12.41
C PRO A 611 5.09 4.53 -12.92
N VAL A 612 4.66 3.44 -12.28
CA VAL A 612 4.92 2.06 -12.79
C VAL A 612 4.14 1.78 -14.08
N MET A 613 3.09 2.54 -14.35
CA MET A 613 2.16 2.33 -15.47
C MET A 613 2.18 3.47 -16.49
N ASP A 614 3.12 4.42 -16.34
CA ASP A 614 3.21 5.62 -17.16
C ASP A 614 3.70 5.35 -18.60
N ASN A 615 3.84 6.41 -19.39
CA ASN A 615 4.34 6.32 -20.76
C ASN A 615 5.83 5.95 -20.84
N ILE A 616 6.64 6.33 -19.86
CA ILE A 616 8.08 6.04 -19.79
C ILE A 616 8.30 4.55 -19.56
N GLY A 617 7.51 3.93 -18.68
CA GLY A 617 7.52 2.49 -18.43
C GLY A 617 6.87 1.65 -19.54
N GLY A 618 6.25 2.28 -20.53
CA GLY A 618 5.45 1.61 -21.57
C GLY A 618 4.13 1.04 -21.06
N GLY A 619 3.64 1.53 -19.92
CA GLY A 619 2.41 1.09 -19.29
C GLY A 619 1.14 1.66 -19.95
N PRO A 620 -0.04 1.20 -19.49
CA PRO A 620 -1.31 1.55 -20.11
C PRO A 620 -1.69 3.03 -19.98
N LEU A 621 -1.09 3.78 -19.04
CA LEU A 621 -1.41 5.19 -18.88
C LEU A 621 -0.94 6.00 -20.08
N GLY A 622 0.22 5.68 -20.65
CA GLY A 622 0.73 6.36 -21.85
C GLY A 622 -0.17 6.22 -23.08
N ILE A 623 -0.98 5.16 -23.15
CA ILE A 623 -2.02 5.02 -24.19
C ILE A 623 -3.28 5.79 -23.77
N SER A 624 -3.70 5.65 -22.51
CA SER A 624 -4.95 6.25 -22.03
C SER A 624 -4.93 7.78 -22.07
N GLU A 625 -3.81 8.41 -21.74
CA GLU A 625 -3.64 9.87 -21.72
C GLU A 625 -3.75 10.50 -23.12
N LEU A 626 -3.45 9.71 -24.18
CA LEU A 626 -3.58 10.15 -25.56
C LEU A 626 -4.97 9.91 -26.15
N LEU A 627 -5.75 9.00 -25.56
CA LEU A 627 -7.06 8.59 -26.09
C LEU A 627 -8.23 9.25 -25.35
N TYR A 628 -8.08 9.52 -24.06
CA TYR A 628 -9.17 9.96 -23.19
C TYR A 628 -8.85 11.25 -22.46
N ARG A 629 -9.90 12.02 -22.23
CA ARG A 629 -9.97 12.98 -21.15
C ARG A 629 -10.51 12.27 -19.91
N ALA A 630 -9.66 12.09 -18.90
CA ALA A 630 -10.10 11.59 -17.61
C ALA A 630 -10.88 12.69 -16.86
N SER A 631 -11.95 12.29 -16.18
CA SER A 631 -12.69 13.14 -15.25
C SER A 631 -13.01 12.39 -13.97
N THR A 632 -12.72 12.99 -12.83
CA THR A 632 -12.96 12.34 -11.54
C THR A 632 -14.44 12.42 -11.17
N VAL A 633 -14.98 11.30 -10.69
CA VAL A 633 -16.35 11.19 -10.20
C VAL A 633 -16.32 11.21 -8.67
N PRO A 634 -17.16 12.02 -7.99
CA PRO A 634 -17.19 12.04 -6.53
C PRO A 634 -17.60 10.66 -5.98
N THR A 635 -16.79 10.18 -5.04
CA THR A 635 -17.03 8.90 -4.38
C THR A 635 -16.78 8.99 -2.88
N TYR A 636 -17.46 8.15 -2.13
CA TYR A 636 -17.46 8.16 -0.67
C TYR A 636 -17.51 6.71 -0.18
N LEU A 637 -16.81 6.40 0.92
CA LEU A 637 -16.85 5.06 1.50
C LEU A 637 -17.99 4.97 2.53
N GLU A 638 -18.93 4.06 2.31
CA GLU A 638 -20.05 3.87 3.22
C GLU A 638 -19.58 3.46 4.62
N GLY A 639 -20.10 4.15 5.64
CA GLY A 639 -19.74 3.92 7.05
C GLY A 639 -18.42 4.55 7.51
N ASP A 640 -17.51 4.92 6.60
CA ASP A 640 -16.28 5.66 6.90
C ASP A 640 -16.12 6.85 5.92
N TRP A 641 -17.01 7.83 6.07
CA TRP A 641 -17.14 8.97 5.15
C TRP A 641 -15.90 9.87 5.07
N PHE A 642 -14.97 9.72 6.00
CA PHE A 642 -13.74 10.52 6.08
C PHE A 642 -12.50 9.72 5.67
N ARG A 643 -12.69 8.55 5.06
CA ARG A 643 -11.61 7.75 4.47
C ARG A 643 -11.30 8.21 3.05
N ASP A 644 -10.00 8.35 2.76
CA ASP A 644 -9.50 8.26 1.39
C ASP A 644 -9.37 6.77 1.03
N TRP A 645 -10.27 6.29 0.18
CA TRP A 645 -10.22 4.92 -0.33
C TRP A 645 -9.52 4.83 -1.70
N GLY A 646 -9.29 5.98 -2.32
CA GLY A 646 -8.97 6.14 -3.73
C GLY A 646 -10.03 6.88 -4.52
N ALA A 647 -9.95 6.76 -5.84
CA ALA A 647 -10.75 7.55 -6.76
C ALA A 647 -11.32 6.72 -7.91
N LEU A 648 -12.46 7.15 -8.43
CA LEU A 648 -13.06 6.66 -9.67
C LEU A 648 -12.98 7.75 -10.73
N GLN A 649 -12.43 7.42 -11.89
CA GLN A 649 -12.40 8.31 -13.05
C GLN A 649 -13.23 7.74 -14.18
N ARG A 650 -13.99 8.60 -14.85
CA ARG A 650 -14.60 8.33 -16.15
C ARG A 650 -13.62 8.72 -17.25
N LEU A 651 -13.44 7.84 -18.22
CA LEU A 651 -12.55 8.04 -19.36
C LEU A 651 -13.38 8.42 -20.60
N ASP A 652 -13.46 9.72 -20.89
CA ASP A 652 -14.22 10.24 -22.02
C ASP A 652 -13.31 10.32 -23.25
N PRO A 653 -13.57 9.59 -24.36
CA PRO A 653 -12.70 9.62 -25.54
C PRO A 653 -12.63 11.02 -26.16
N PHE A 654 -11.43 11.45 -26.58
CA PHE A 654 -11.30 12.71 -27.33
C PHE A 654 -12.08 12.69 -28.66
N TYR A 655 -12.24 11.50 -29.25
CA TYR A 655 -12.97 11.26 -30.50
C TYR A 655 -14.09 10.23 -30.28
N PRO A 656 -15.24 10.63 -29.74
CA PRO A 656 -16.31 9.70 -29.32
C PRO A 656 -16.93 8.91 -30.48
N ASN A 657 -16.83 9.42 -31.72
CA ASN A 657 -17.34 8.76 -32.91
C ASN A 657 -16.34 7.79 -33.56
N ALA A 658 -15.12 7.69 -33.02
CA ALA A 658 -14.12 6.75 -33.52
C ALA A 658 -14.58 5.30 -33.29
N GLN A 659 -14.31 4.42 -34.26
CA GLN A 659 -14.68 3.01 -34.22
C GLN A 659 -13.43 2.13 -34.10
N PRO A 660 -13.52 0.96 -33.44
CA PRO A 660 -12.42 0.00 -33.41
C PRO A 660 -11.97 -0.40 -34.82
N ALA A 661 -10.65 -0.52 -35.01
CA ALA A 661 -10.08 -0.91 -36.30
C ALA A 661 -10.38 -2.39 -36.62
N ARG A 662 -10.68 -2.69 -37.90
CA ARG A 662 -10.75 -4.06 -38.39
C ARG A 662 -9.34 -4.59 -38.68
N LEU A 663 -8.87 -5.52 -37.87
CA LEU A 663 -7.53 -6.10 -38.02
C LEU A 663 -7.46 -7.11 -39.17
N ALA A 664 -6.49 -6.94 -40.07
CA ALA A 664 -6.13 -7.93 -41.07
C ALA A 664 -5.08 -8.88 -40.47
N LEU A 665 -5.54 -10.03 -40.00
CA LEU A 665 -4.69 -11.02 -39.33
C LEU A 665 -4.15 -12.04 -40.33
N GLY A 666 -2.98 -12.58 -40.03
CA GLY A 666 -2.35 -13.67 -40.76
C GLY A 666 -1.40 -14.45 -39.87
N THR A 667 -1.00 -15.64 -40.31
CA THR A 667 -0.09 -16.51 -39.58
C THR A 667 1.17 -16.77 -40.40
N ALA A 668 2.32 -16.81 -39.76
CA ALA A 668 3.57 -17.18 -40.40
C ALA A 668 4.40 -18.08 -39.47
N THR A 669 4.96 -19.15 -40.01
CA THR A 669 5.91 -20.00 -39.27
C THR A 669 7.28 -19.32 -39.27
N ARG A 670 7.84 -19.09 -38.08
CA ARG A 670 9.15 -18.48 -37.89
C ARG A 670 10.05 -19.38 -37.07
N SER A 671 11.36 -19.27 -37.30
CA SER A 671 12.36 -19.93 -36.45
C SER A 671 12.36 -19.31 -35.05
N GLY A 672 12.73 -20.08 -34.03
CA GLY A 672 12.94 -19.57 -32.66
C GLY A 672 14.08 -18.56 -32.53
N LEU A 673 14.85 -18.35 -33.61
CA LEU A 673 15.93 -17.37 -33.73
C LEU A 673 15.55 -16.15 -34.57
N TRP A 674 14.33 -16.11 -35.11
CA TRP A 674 13.90 -14.99 -35.96
C TRP A 674 13.45 -13.80 -35.11
N SER A 675 13.82 -12.59 -35.54
CA SER A 675 13.26 -11.33 -35.06
C SER A 675 12.99 -10.41 -36.25
N PRO A 676 11.82 -9.74 -36.31
CA PRO A 676 11.54 -8.78 -37.37
C PRO A 676 12.35 -7.49 -37.19
N ALA A 677 12.55 -7.05 -35.95
CA ALA A 677 13.26 -5.84 -35.55
C ALA A 677 13.44 -5.83 -34.01
N PRO A 678 14.36 -5.02 -33.46
CA PRO A 678 14.35 -4.73 -32.02
C PRO A 678 13.06 -3.99 -31.62
N LEU A 679 12.60 -4.20 -30.38
CA LEU A 679 11.55 -3.37 -29.78
C LEU A 679 12.08 -1.94 -29.62
N ARG A 680 11.23 -0.95 -29.87
CA ARG A 680 11.55 0.46 -29.61
C ARG A 680 11.67 0.63 -28.09
N PRO A 681 12.86 1.02 -27.55
CA PRO A 681 12.94 1.47 -26.17
C PRO A 681 12.08 2.73 -26.06
N THR A 682 11.23 2.76 -25.04
CA THR A 682 10.26 3.82 -24.72
C THR A 682 10.86 5.21 -24.79
#